data_AF-A0A4Z2B019-F1
#
_entry.id   AF-A0A4Z2B019-F1
#
_cell.length_a   1.000
_cell.length_b   1.000
_cell.length_c   1.000
_cell.angle_alpha   90.00
_cell.angle_beta   90.00
_cell.angle_gamma   90.00
#
_symmetry.space_group_name_H-M   'P 1'
#
loop_
_entity.id
_entity.type
_entity.pdbx_description
1 polymer ?
#
loop_
_entity_poly.entity_id
_entity_poly.type
_entity_poly.pdbx_seq_one_letter_code
_entity_poly.pdbx_strand_id
1 'polypeptide(L)'
;MLTEAVQDGVQAMRDPVGGSVEFHFVPILKLISTLLIMGVFDDEDVTHILKMLEPTVFSGKKEEEPAEENGETKEQKEQEVPQQAGAVGEQQQEAMEEEEEEFEEEEFEDDGLGEEEEEEMEQEEVESTKALVPQEEHKEETEGVSGEKGAQETEKEKHLETSGESEESLEEGLFQMKLPESVKLQMCTLLQYFCDCELRHRVEAIIAFSDMFVSQIQSNQRQRYNELMLAFTMSAAETARKTREFRSPPQEQVNMLMNFKNCAEDEECPIPDEVRESMLIFHNALLTHCGVHIDEEEEEEEVDNSLRGRLVRLLERVKKFREKKVEVQLEPQEDKKPSTLQELISHTTIHWAQESFIQNPELVRMMFSLLHRQYDGLGELIRALPKAYTINAVSINDTMDLLECLGQIRSLLIVQMGPEEERLMIQSIGNIMSNKVFYQHPNLMRALGMHETVMEVMVNVLGGGDSKEIRFPRVVTNCCRFLCYFCRISRQNQRSMFDHLSYLLQNSGIGLGMRGSTPLDVAAASCIDNNELALALQEQDLEMVVKYLAGCGLQSCPMLLAKGYPDIGWNPCGGEKYLDFLRFAVFVNGESVEENANVVVRLLIRRPECFGPCPERRGWQRSVSGHRRGHQDIGGPCEGWADHEERQTFPNVWRRGAT
;
A
#
# COMPACT_ATOMS: atom_id res chain seq x y z
N MET A 1 -33.12 -13.31 0.38
CA MET A 1 -33.16 -12.15 -0.53
C MET A 1 -32.47 -12.42 -1.87
N LEU A 2 -31.13 -12.58 -1.96
CA LEU A 2 -30.48 -12.82 -3.26
C LEU A 2 -30.95 -14.14 -3.91
N THR A 3 -30.94 -15.24 -3.17
CA THR A 3 -31.38 -16.56 -3.67
C THR A 3 -32.82 -16.53 -4.18
N GLU A 4 -33.73 -15.94 -3.40
CA GLU A 4 -35.13 -15.70 -3.81
C GLU A 4 -35.19 -14.88 -5.11
N ALA A 5 -34.45 -13.77 -5.20
CA ALA A 5 -34.44 -12.91 -6.38
C ALA A 5 -33.89 -13.62 -7.64
N VAL A 6 -32.90 -14.51 -7.51
CA VAL A 6 -32.40 -15.32 -8.62
C VAL A 6 -33.43 -16.38 -9.02
N GLN A 7 -34.03 -17.09 -8.06
CA GLN A 7 -35.11 -18.07 -8.32
C GLN A 7 -36.33 -17.42 -9.01
N ASP A 8 -36.79 -16.27 -8.51
CA ASP A 8 -37.87 -15.46 -9.08
C ASP A 8 -37.52 -14.94 -10.48
N GLY A 9 -36.25 -14.60 -10.69
CA GLY A 9 -35.68 -14.14 -11.95
C GLY A 9 -35.69 -15.22 -13.03
N VAL A 10 -35.22 -16.43 -12.71
CA VAL A 10 -35.23 -17.61 -13.60
C VAL A 10 -36.66 -18.01 -13.99
N GLN A 11 -37.63 -17.88 -13.07
CA GLN A 11 -39.05 -18.15 -13.35
C GLN A 11 -39.74 -17.08 -14.23
N ALA A 12 -39.01 -16.05 -14.70
CA ALA A 12 -39.50 -14.99 -15.58
C ALA A 12 -40.77 -14.28 -15.03
N MET A 13 -40.67 -13.76 -13.80
CA MET A 13 -41.76 -13.06 -13.11
C MET A 13 -42.48 -12.01 -13.96
N ARG A 14 -43.82 -12.01 -13.87
CA ARG A 14 -44.69 -10.94 -14.42
C ARG A 14 -44.64 -9.65 -13.61
N ASP A 15 -44.54 -9.76 -12.29
CA ASP A 15 -44.61 -8.64 -11.34
C ASP A 15 -43.36 -8.64 -10.44
N PRO A 16 -42.17 -8.27 -10.95
CA PRO A 16 -40.95 -8.19 -10.15
C PRO A 16 -41.07 -7.13 -9.04
N VAL A 17 -40.39 -7.36 -7.90
CA VAL A 17 -40.43 -6.42 -6.76
C VAL A 17 -39.92 -5.04 -7.19
N GLY A 18 -40.71 -4.00 -6.92
CA GLY A 18 -40.42 -2.64 -7.39
C GLY A 18 -40.87 -2.33 -8.82
N GLY A 19 -41.53 -3.28 -9.51
CA GLY A 19 -42.15 -3.08 -10.83
C GLY A 19 -41.20 -3.20 -12.02
N SER A 20 -39.90 -3.43 -11.79
CA SER A 20 -38.95 -3.80 -12.85
C SER A 20 -37.84 -4.70 -12.30
N VAL A 21 -37.21 -5.48 -13.19
CA VAL A 21 -36.02 -6.30 -12.88
C VAL A 21 -34.86 -5.46 -12.34
N GLU A 22 -34.75 -4.19 -12.78
CA GLU A 22 -33.75 -3.25 -12.27
C GLU A 22 -33.98 -2.92 -10.80
N PHE A 23 -35.21 -2.56 -10.41
CA PHE A 23 -35.54 -2.24 -9.01
C PHE A 23 -35.47 -3.46 -8.09
N HIS A 24 -35.64 -4.66 -8.63
CA HIS A 24 -35.49 -5.91 -7.91
C HIS A 24 -34.02 -6.21 -7.54
N PHE A 25 -33.10 -6.17 -8.52
CA PHE A 25 -31.70 -6.58 -8.31
C PHE A 25 -30.76 -5.46 -7.84
N VAL A 26 -30.88 -4.23 -8.34
CA VAL A 26 -29.86 -3.17 -8.10
C VAL A 26 -29.65 -2.86 -6.61
N PRO A 27 -30.67 -2.72 -5.75
CA PRO A 27 -30.47 -2.46 -4.32
C PRO A 27 -29.77 -3.61 -3.60
N ILE A 28 -30.13 -4.86 -3.95
CA ILE A 28 -29.55 -6.08 -3.35
C ILE A 28 -28.07 -6.18 -3.72
N LEU A 29 -27.72 -6.04 -5.00
CA LEU A 29 -26.33 -6.11 -5.47
C LEU A 29 -25.46 -4.98 -4.88
N LYS A 30 -26.01 -3.77 -4.71
CA LYS A 30 -25.32 -2.66 -4.03
C LYS A 30 -25.07 -2.95 -2.56
N LEU A 31 -26.05 -3.50 -1.85
CA LEU A 31 -25.89 -3.86 -0.44
C LEU A 31 -24.83 -4.96 -0.28
N ILE A 32 -24.89 -6.01 -1.11
CA ILE A 32 -23.90 -7.10 -1.12
C ILE A 32 -22.51 -6.54 -1.41
N SER A 33 -22.33 -5.75 -2.47
CA SER A 33 -21.05 -5.13 -2.80
C SER A 33 -20.52 -4.27 -1.64
N THR A 34 -21.38 -3.55 -0.91
CA THR A 34 -20.99 -2.74 0.25
C THR A 34 -20.51 -3.62 1.42
N LEU A 35 -21.27 -4.64 1.79
CA LEU A 35 -20.93 -5.57 2.88
C LEU A 35 -19.68 -6.41 2.58
N LEU A 36 -19.51 -6.79 1.31
CA LEU A 36 -18.35 -7.52 0.80
C LEU A 36 -17.08 -6.65 0.87
N ILE A 37 -17.14 -5.38 0.46
CA ILE A 37 -16.04 -4.42 0.60
C ILE A 37 -15.69 -4.14 2.07
N MET A 38 -16.69 -4.19 2.96
CA MET A 38 -16.49 -4.05 4.40
C MET A 38 -15.94 -5.31 5.09
N GLY A 39 -15.82 -6.44 4.38
CA GLY A 39 -15.35 -7.70 4.96
C GLY A 39 -16.30 -8.31 6.00
N VAL A 40 -17.62 -8.15 5.81
CA VAL A 40 -18.65 -8.65 6.74
C VAL A 40 -19.06 -10.10 6.48
N PHE A 41 -18.79 -10.62 5.27
CA PHE A 41 -19.14 -11.97 4.86
C PHE A 41 -17.99 -12.96 5.12
N ASP A 42 -18.33 -14.11 5.68
CA ASP A 42 -17.40 -15.23 5.89
C ASP A 42 -17.26 -16.09 4.61
N ASP A 43 -16.34 -17.07 4.60
CA ASP A 43 -16.06 -17.91 3.42
C ASP A 43 -17.30 -18.67 2.90
N GLU A 44 -18.20 -19.11 3.78
CA GLU A 44 -19.47 -19.76 3.41
C GLU A 44 -20.42 -18.80 2.68
N ASP A 45 -20.55 -17.56 3.17
CA ASP A 45 -21.36 -16.52 2.54
C ASP A 45 -20.81 -16.12 1.17
N VAL A 46 -19.49 -15.92 1.06
CA VAL A 46 -18.83 -15.59 -0.21
C VAL A 46 -18.99 -16.73 -1.22
N THR A 47 -18.81 -17.98 -0.78
CA THR A 47 -19.06 -19.17 -1.60
C THR A 47 -20.51 -19.25 -2.07
N HIS A 48 -21.48 -18.96 -1.19
CA HIS A 48 -22.89 -18.92 -1.56
C HIS A 48 -23.21 -17.82 -2.57
N ILE A 49 -22.68 -16.61 -2.39
CA ILE A 49 -22.81 -15.51 -3.35
C ILE A 49 -22.23 -15.91 -4.72
N LEU A 50 -21.05 -16.53 -4.75
CA LEU A 50 -20.42 -17.00 -5.99
C LEU A 50 -21.27 -18.09 -6.70
N LYS A 51 -21.82 -19.05 -5.95
CA LYS A 51 -22.77 -20.05 -6.47
C LYS A 51 -24.02 -19.42 -7.10
N MET A 52 -24.53 -18.30 -6.55
CA MET A 52 -25.68 -17.57 -7.13
C MET A 52 -25.33 -16.81 -8.42
N LEU A 53 -24.06 -16.43 -8.61
CA LEU A 53 -23.60 -15.74 -9.82
C LEU A 53 -23.41 -16.71 -10.98
N GLU A 54 -22.63 -17.77 -10.75
CA GLU A 54 -22.31 -18.80 -11.75
C GLU A 54 -22.18 -20.18 -11.08
N PRO A 55 -23.27 -20.96 -10.99
CA PRO A 55 -23.23 -22.26 -10.33
C PRO A 55 -22.31 -23.23 -11.06
N THR A 56 -22.09 -23.08 -12.38
CA THR A 56 -21.24 -24.00 -13.15
C THR A 56 -19.74 -23.86 -12.86
N VAL A 57 -19.30 -22.69 -12.38
CA VAL A 57 -17.90 -22.39 -12.03
C VAL A 57 -17.65 -22.56 -10.53
N PHE A 58 -18.62 -22.19 -9.69
CA PHE A 58 -18.43 -22.10 -8.23
C PHE A 58 -19.20 -23.16 -7.41
N SER A 59 -19.95 -24.07 -8.05
CA SER A 59 -20.21 -25.35 -7.39
C SER A 59 -18.91 -26.13 -7.34
N GLY A 60 -18.36 -26.31 -6.14
CA GLY A 60 -17.14 -27.09 -5.93
C GLY A 60 -17.31 -28.46 -6.59
N LYS A 61 -16.29 -28.88 -7.35
CA LYS A 61 -16.24 -30.26 -7.85
C LYS A 61 -16.38 -31.16 -6.63
N LYS A 62 -17.44 -31.99 -6.60
CA LYS A 62 -17.42 -33.16 -5.72
C LYS A 62 -16.13 -33.90 -6.03
N GLU A 63 -15.40 -34.30 -5.00
CA GLU A 63 -14.29 -35.23 -5.17
C GLU A 63 -14.87 -36.44 -5.91
N GLU A 64 -14.40 -36.66 -7.15
CA GLU A 64 -14.77 -37.85 -7.90
C GLU A 64 -14.09 -39.02 -7.20
N GLU A 65 -14.81 -39.67 -6.28
CA GLU A 65 -14.42 -40.96 -5.73
C GLU A 65 -14.06 -41.87 -6.91
N PRO A 66 -12.86 -42.49 -6.91
CA PRO A 66 -12.41 -43.28 -8.04
C PRO A 66 -13.36 -44.45 -8.24
N ALA A 67 -14.02 -44.50 -9.39
CA ALA A 67 -14.99 -45.53 -9.71
C ALA A 67 -14.31 -46.92 -9.69
N GLU A 68 -14.57 -47.71 -8.65
CA GLU A 68 -14.10 -49.10 -8.58
C GLU A 68 -14.78 -49.93 -9.69
N GLU A 69 -13.97 -50.44 -10.62
CA GLU A 69 -14.43 -51.39 -11.63
C GLU A 69 -14.88 -52.71 -11.00
N ASN A 70 -16.08 -53.16 -11.37
CA ASN A 70 -16.65 -54.43 -10.91
C ASN A 70 -15.75 -55.64 -11.22
N GLY A 71 -15.20 -56.25 -10.18
CA GLY A 71 -14.53 -57.56 -10.23
C GLY A 71 -15.26 -58.62 -9.41
N GLU A 72 -16.28 -59.26 -9.97
CA GLU A 72 -16.95 -60.39 -9.31
C GLU A 72 -15.97 -61.56 -9.08
N THR A 73 -15.76 -62.00 -7.84
CA THR A 73 -15.52 -63.43 -7.57
C THR A 73 -16.14 -63.85 -6.24
N LYS A 74 -16.83 -65.00 -6.26
CA LYS A 74 -17.66 -65.51 -5.18
C LYS A 74 -16.88 -66.33 -4.15
N GLU A 75 -17.59 -66.60 -3.05
CA GLU A 75 -17.44 -67.79 -2.18
C GLU A 75 -16.21 -67.82 -1.25
N GLN A 76 -16.29 -68.29 0.00
CA GLN A 76 -17.44 -68.52 0.90
C GLN A 76 -16.92 -68.81 2.32
N LYS A 77 -17.75 -68.50 3.34
CA LYS A 77 -17.87 -69.12 4.69
C LYS A 77 -17.26 -68.45 5.94
N GLU A 78 -18.18 -68.17 6.88
CA GLU A 78 -18.28 -68.71 8.26
C GLU A 78 -17.02 -68.78 9.15
N GLN A 79 -17.04 -68.52 10.46
CA GLN A 79 -17.94 -67.78 11.36
C GLN A 79 -17.27 -67.76 12.76
N GLU A 80 -17.80 -66.94 13.69
CA GLU A 80 -17.65 -67.08 15.17
C GLU A 80 -16.32 -66.71 15.89
N VAL A 81 -16.43 -65.57 16.59
CA VAL A 81 -15.72 -65.04 17.78
C VAL A 81 -16.12 -65.92 19.00
N PRO A 82 -15.28 -66.25 20.03
CA PRO A 82 -14.87 -65.24 21.04
C PRO A 82 -13.57 -65.41 21.88
N GLN A 83 -13.13 -64.28 22.46
CA GLN A 83 -12.57 -64.02 23.83
C GLN A 83 -11.86 -65.19 24.57
N GLN A 84 -10.69 -65.05 25.21
CA GLN A 84 -10.37 -64.05 26.25
C GLN A 84 -8.91 -64.21 26.80
N ALA A 85 -8.33 -63.13 27.35
CA ALA A 85 -7.29 -63.06 28.40
C ALA A 85 -5.89 -63.70 28.24
N GLY A 86 -4.84 -62.93 28.60
CA GLY A 86 -3.52 -63.46 28.99
C GLY A 86 -2.33 -62.57 28.60
N ALA A 87 -1.76 -61.83 29.55
CA ALA A 87 -0.60 -60.97 29.34
C ALA A 87 0.71 -61.76 29.05
N VAL A 88 1.61 -61.19 28.22
CA VAL A 88 2.93 -60.64 28.61
C VAL A 88 3.33 -59.65 27.51
N GLY A 89 3.84 -58.47 27.89
CA GLY A 89 4.44 -57.51 26.96
C GLY A 89 5.86 -57.18 27.39
N GLU A 90 6.79 -57.18 26.44
CA GLU A 90 8.17 -56.74 26.62
C GLU A 90 8.71 -56.15 25.31
N GLN A 91 9.38 -55.00 25.48
CA GLN A 91 10.35 -54.34 24.59
C GLN A 91 9.79 -53.46 23.47
N GLN A 92 10.30 -52.24 23.21
CA GLN A 92 11.31 -51.44 23.95
C GLN A 92 11.07 -49.96 23.64
N GLN A 93 11.38 -49.06 24.58
CA GLN A 93 11.21 -47.61 24.43
C GLN A 93 12.60 -46.93 24.39
N GLU A 94 12.65 -45.79 23.72
CA GLU A 94 13.87 -45.06 23.35
C GLU A 94 14.45 -44.19 24.49
N ALA A 95 15.53 -43.49 24.15
CA ALA A 95 16.15 -42.34 24.82
C ALA A 95 17.18 -42.61 25.95
N MET A 96 18.42 -42.25 25.60
CA MET A 96 19.59 -41.96 26.43
C MET A 96 19.97 -40.52 26.01
N GLU A 97 19.82 -39.53 26.89
CA GLU A 97 20.89 -38.94 27.72
C GLU A 97 22.10 -38.42 26.91
N GLU A 98 22.21 -37.09 26.78
CA GLU A 98 23.42 -36.25 26.61
C GLU A 98 22.93 -34.79 26.79
N GLU A 99 23.08 -34.20 27.98
CA GLU A 99 24.18 -33.32 28.42
C GLU A 99 24.06 -31.87 27.91
N GLU A 100 23.61 -30.96 28.79
CA GLU A 100 23.70 -29.51 28.65
C GLU A 100 25.01 -29.02 29.29
N GLU A 101 25.89 -28.36 28.53
CA GLU A 101 27.01 -27.58 29.09
C GLU A 101 26.66 -26.09 29.13
N GLU A 102 26.78 -25.49 30.31
CA GLU A 102 26.69 -24.05 30.53
C GLU A 102 27.88 -23.32 29.90
N PHE A 103 27.69 -22.09 29.43
CA PHE A 103 28.78 -21.19 29.08
C PHE A 103 28.60 -19.84 29.78
N GLU A 104 29.63 -19.43 30.53
CA GLU A 104 29.68 -18.17 31.28
C GLU A 104 29.97 -17.00 30.31
N GLU A 105 29.25 -15.88 30.44
CA GLU A 105 29.64 -14.60 29.83
C GLU A 105 30.30 -13.73 30.90
N GLU A 106 31.57 -13.36 30.70
CA GLU A 106 32.30 -12.43 31.59
C GLU A 106 31.93 -10.98 31.30
N GLU A 107 31.52 -10.24 32.34
CA GLU A 107 31.36 -8.79 32.31
C GLU A 107 32.72 -8.07 32.24
N PHE A 108 32.74 -6.89 31.59
CA PHE A 108 33.80 -5.89 31.79
C PHE A 108 33.18 -4.54 32.16
N GLU A 109 33.57 -4.05 33.34
CA GLU A 109 33.23 -2.72 33.85
C GLU A 109 34.01 -1.61 33.12
N ASP A 110 33.38 -0.43 32.93
CA ASP A 110 34.09 0.86 33.03
C ASP A 110 33.13 1.97 33.50
N ASP A 111 33.63 2.84 34.37
CA ASP A 111 32.92 3.94 35.03
C ASP A 111 32.68 5.13 34.06
N GLY A 112 31.77 6.09 34.28
CA GLY A 112 30.88 6.39 35.40
C GLY A 112 30.47 7.89 35.35
N LEU A 113 29.73 8.36 36.37
CA LEU A 113 29.18 9.73 36.53
C LEU A 113 28.02 10.10 35.57
N GLY A 114 26.81 10.47 35.99
CA GLY A 114 26.23 10.59 37.34
C GLY A 114 25.49 11.92 37.51
N GLU A 115 24.22 11.86 37.96
CA GLU A 115 23.55 12.89 38.78
C GLU A 115 22.21 12.32 39.30
N GLU A 116 21.92 12.58 40.57
CA GLU A 116 20.77 12.06 41.33
C GLU A 116 19.69 13.16 41.44
N GLU A 117 18.42 12.85 41.21
CA GLU A 117 17.29 13.56 41.84
C GLU A 117 16.22 12.52 42.25
N GLU A 118 15.87 12.48 43.54
CA GLU A 118 14.76 11.71 44.11
C GLU A 118 13.49 12.59 44.22
N GLU A 119 12.40 12.01 44.75
CA GLU A 119 11.09 12.63 45.08
C GLU A 119 10.15 12.83 43.85
N GLU A 120 8.85 12.47 43.88
CA GLU A 120 8.02 11.77 44.87
C GLU A 120 6.86 11.04 44.13
N MET A 121 6.35 9.92 44.66
CA MET A 121 5.16 9.24 44.11
C MET A 121 3.88 9.72 44.80
N GLU A 122 3.02 10.46 44.09
CA GLU A 122 1.63 10.68 44.53
C GLU A 122 0.74 9.51 44.12
N GLN A 123 -0.04 9.01 45.08
CA GLN A 123 -1.07 7.99 44.89
C GLN A 123 -2.43 8.67 44.74
N GLU A 124 -3.17 8.41 43.67
CA GLU A 124 -4.62 8.73 43.62
C GLU A 124 -5.45 7.45 43.81
N GLU A 125 -6.36 7.51 44.78
CA GLU A 125 -7.28 6.42 45.12
C GLU A 125 -8.45 6.37 44.13
N VAL A 126 -8.73 5.20 43.54
CA VAL A 126 -9.98 4.96 42.81
C VAL A 126 -10.94 4.19 43.72
N GLU A 127 -11.88 4.91 44.33
CA GLU A 127 -12.86 4.36 45.25
C GLU A 127 -13.87 3.46 44.52
N SER A 128 -13.93 2.17 44.89
CA SER A 128 -14.83 1.19 44.27
C SER A 128 -16.03 0.90 45.18
N THR A 129 -17.24 1.18 44.69
CA THR A 129 -18.49 0.88 45.40
C THR A 129 -19.20 -0.32 44.78
N LYS A 130 -19.15 -1.47 45.47
CA LYS A 130 -19.95 -2.67 45.15
C LYS A 130 -21.32 -2.61 45.84
N ALA A 131 -22.35 -3.03 45.11
CA ALA A 131 -23.63 -3.46 45.68
C ALA A 131 -23.98 -4.87 45.17
N LEU A 132 -24.10 -5.84 46.07
CA LEU A 132 -24.63 -7.19 45.82
C LEU A 132 -26.03 -7.33 46.44
N VAL A 133 -26.95 -8.03 45.78
CA VAL A 133 -27.90 -9.00 46.37
C VAL A 133 -28.42 -9.97 45.26
N PRO A 134 -29.07 -11.12 45.55
CA PRO A 134 -28.65 -12.41 44.98
C PRO A 134 -29.74 -13.20 44.21
N GLN A 135 -29.42 -14.45 43.84
CA GLN A 135 -30.34 -15.48 43.33
C GLN A 135 -31.07 -16.24 44.46
N GLU A 136 -32.28 -16.77 44.20
CA GLU A 136 -32.70 -18.17 44.42
C GLU A 136 -34.17 -18.41 43.96
N GLU A 137 -34.74 -19.59 44.22
CA GLU A 137 -35.64 -20.33 43.30
C GLU A 137 -37.15 -20.43 43.69
N HIS A 138 -37.92 -21.03 42.75
CA HIS A 138 -39.02 -22.01 42.94
C HIS A 138 -40.52 -21.62 43.20
N LYS A 139 -41.34 -21.95 42.17
CA LYS A 139 -42.56 -22.83 42.14
C LYS A 139 -43.95 -22.45 42.73
N GLU A 140 -44.98 -22.91 41.98
CA GLU A 140 -46.36 -23.33 42.37
C GLU A 140 -47.32 -22.21 42.90
N GLU A 141 -48.67 -22.23 42.77
CA GLU A 141 -49.67 -23.11 42.12
C GLU A 141 -51.06 -22.39 42.02
N THR A 142 -51.94 -22.75 41.05
CA THR A 142 -53.44 -22.54 41.02
C THR A 142 -53.99 -21.08 41.13
N GLU A 143 -55.24 -20.65 40.82
CA GLU A 143 -56.50 -21.13 40.20
C GLU A 143 -57.23 -19.86 39.62
N GLY A 144 -58.31 -19.86 38.81
CA GLY A 144 -59.10 -20.91 38.14
C GLY A 144 -60.43 -20.42 37.50
N VAL A 145 -60.92 -21.16 36.49
CA VAL A 145 -62.35 -21.42 36.14
C VAL A 145 -63.24 -20.41 35.36
N SER A 146 -63.90 -20.99 34.32
CA SER A 146 -65.13 -20.60 33.57
C SER A 146 -65.06 -19.63 32.37
N GLY A 147 -65.69 -19.91 31.21
CA GLY A 147 -66.31 -21.16 30.75
C GLY A 147 -67.20 -21.05 29.49
N GLU A 148 -67.27 -22.16 28.71
CA GLU A 148 -68.27 -22.50 27.65
C GLU A 148 -68.27 -21.64 26.34
N LYS A 149 -68.59 -22.12 25.11
CA LYS A 149 -68.86 -23.40 24.39
C LYS A 149 -68.80 -23.06 22.87
N GLY A 150 -68.58 -23.91 21.85
CA GLY A 150 -68.31 -25.36 21.71
C GLY A 150 -68.39 -25.79 20.20
N ALA A 151 -68.18 -27.09 19.90
CA ALA A 151 -68.23 -27.79 18.57
C ALA A 151 -67.05 -27.47 17.58
N GLN A 152 -66.13 -28.36 17.18
CA GLN A 152 -66.20 -29.75 16.62
C GLN A 152 -66.88 -29.76 15.22
N GLU A 153 -66.41 -30.36 14.12
CA GLU A 153 -65.35 -31.35 13.76
C GLU A 153 -64.54 -30.80 12.53
N THR A 154 -63.48 -31.38 11.93
CA THR A 154 -62.77 -32.68 12.01
C THR A 154 -61.31 -32.53 11.48
N GLU A 155 -60.40 -33.46 11.78
CA GLU A 155 -59.05 -33.57 11.20
C GLU A 155 -58.98 -34.48 9.96
N LYS A 156 -57.96 -34.29 9.11
CA LYS A 156 -57.29 -35.39 8.39
C LYS A 156 -55.80 -35.11 8.28
N GLU A 157 -55.04 -35.74 9.17
CA GLU A 157 -53.60 -35.84 9.03
C GLU A 157 -53.22 -36.63 7.76
N LYS A 158 -52.13 -36.18 7.13
CA LYS A 158 -51.18 -37.08 6.47
C LYS A 158 -49.79 -36.62 6.84
N HIS A 159 -49.04 -37.52 7.47
CA HIS A 159 -47.59 -37.56 7.61
C HIS A 159 -46.83 -36.39 6.96
N LEU A 160 -46.30 -35.51 7.81
CA LEU A 160 -45.13 -34.71 7.46
C LEU A 160 -43.90 -35.62 7.63
N GLU A 161 -43.59 -36.40 6.60
CA GLU A 161 -42.26 -37.00 6.52
C GLU A 161 -41.23 -35.89 6.29
N THR A 162 -40.12 -36.00 7.00
CA THR A 162 -38.96 -35.12 6.88
C THR A 162 -38.43 -35.13 5.45
N SER A 163 -38.78 -34.12 4.66
CA SER A 163 -38.02 -33.75 3.47
C SER A 163 -36.67 -33.23 3.95
N GLY A 164 -35.60 -33.98 3.69
CA GLY A 164 -34.25 -33.53 3.96
C GLY A 164 -33.91 -32.28 3.15
N GLU A 165 -32.85 -31.60 3.57
CA GLU A 165 -32.25 -30.47 2.86
C GLU A 165 -31.71 -30.96 1.51
N SER A 166 -32.55 -30.93 0.47
CA SER A 166 -32.07 -30.93 -0.89
C SER A 166 -31.47 -29.56 -1.16
N GLU A 167 -30.15 -29.49 -1.32
CA GLU A 167 -29.52 -28.38 -2.04
C GLU A 167 -30.18 -28.30 -3.43
N GLU A 168 -31.13 -27.38 -3.59
CA GLU A 168 -31.66 -27.03 -4.91
C GLU A 168 -30.55 -26.29 -5.67
N SER A 169 -29.69 -27.06 -6.34
CA SER A 169 -28.70 -26.55 -7.27
C SER A 169 -29.41 -25.78 -8.37
N LEU A 170 -29.31 -24.45 -8.36
CA LEU A 170 -29.80 -23.61 -9.45
C LEU A 170 -29.07 -24.02 -10.74
N GLU A 171 -29.82 -24.48 -11.74
CA GLU A 171 -29.24 -24.86 -13.04
C GLU A 171 -28.82 -23.62 -13.87
N GLU A 172 -29.44 -22.47 -13.60
CA GLU A 172 -29.14 -21.18 -14.22
C GLU A 172 -28.64 -20.18 -13.15
N GLY A 173 -27.51 -19.52 -13.43
CA GLY A 173 -26.97 -18.44 -12.60
C GLY A 173 -27.40 -17.05 -13.09
N LEU A 174 -26.98 -16.02 -12.36
CA LEU A 174 -27.31 -14.63 -12.69
C LEU A 174 -26.71 -14.18 -14.04
N PHE A 175 -25.59 -14.76 -14.50
CA PHE A 175 -24.97 -14.38 -15.79
C PHE A 175 -25.74 -14.87 -17.04
N GLN A 176 -26.48 -15.98 -16.93
CA GLN A 176 -27.30 -16.52 -18.04
C GLN A 176 -28.55 -15.66 -18.31
N MET A 177 -28.97 -14.87 -17.32
CA MET A 177 -30.17 -14.04 -17.40
C MET A 177 -30.02 -12.81 -18.31
N LYS A 178 -31.12 -12.39 -18.93
CA LYS A 178 -31.19 -11.13 -19.71
C LYS A 178 -31.39 -9.91 -18.81
N LEU A 179 -30.28 -9.34 -18.37
CA LEU A 179 -30.25 -8.27 -17.37
C LEU A 179 -30.14 -6.86 -18.00
N PRO A 180 -30.79 -5.83 -17.43
CA PRO A 180 -30.68 -4.44 -17.89
C PRO A 180 -29.30 -3.84 -17.58
N GLU A 181 -28.90 -2.79 -18.31
CA GLU A 181 -27.56 -2.17 -18.21
C GLU A 181 -27.18 -1.78 -16.76
N SER A 182 -28.12 -1.26 -15.98
CA SER A 182 -27.89 -0.89 -14.57
C SER A 182 -27.49 -2.08 -13.69
N VAL A 183 -28.04 -3.27 -13.96
CA VAL A 183 -27.69 -4.50 -13.22
C VAL A 183 -26.34 -5.02 -13.70
N LYS A 184 -26.10 -5.07 -15.03
CA LYS A 184 -24.78 -5.41 -15.61
C LYS A 184 -23.67 -4.53 -15.01
N LEU A 185 -23.92 -3.23 -14.78
CA LEU A 185 -22.97 -2.32 -14.12
C LEU A 185 -22.68 -2.71 -12.66
N GLN A 186 -23.69 -3.07 -11.86
CA GLN A 186 -23.44 -3.53 -10.47
C GLN A 186 -22.71 -4.88 -10.44
N MET A 187 -23.00 -5.78 -11.38
CA MET A 187 -22.26 -7.04 -11.52
C MET A 187 -20.80 -6.80 -11.91
N CYS A 188 -20.51 -5.83 -12.78
CA CYS A 188 -19.13 -5.42 -13.05
C CYS A 188 -18.43 -4.90 -11.79
N THR A 189 -19.11 -4.13 -10.94
CA THR A 189 -18.54 -3.68 -9.64
C THR A 189 -18.24 -4.85 -8.71
N LEU A 190 -19.11 -5.87 -8.68
CA LEU A 190 -18.90 -7.08 -7.89
C LEU A 190 -17.73 -7.94 -8.42
N LEU A 191 -17.65 -8.13 -9.74
CA LEU A 191 -16.52 -8.81 -10.39
C LEU A 191 -15.20 -8.06 -10.19
N GLN A 192 -15.22 -6.72 -10.14
CA GLN A 192 -14.03 -5.92 -9.84
C GLN A 192 -13.46 -6.25 -8.46
N TYR A 193 -14.31 -6.41 -7.44
CA TYR A 193 -13.88 -6.81 -6.10
C TYR A 193 -13.21 -8.20 -6.10
N PHE A 194 -13.78 -9.18 -6.81
CA PHE A 194 -13.17 -10.51 -6.89
C PHE A 194 -11.80 -10.50 -7.60
N CYS A 195 -11.64 -9.69 -8.66
CA CYS A 195 -10.33 -9.47 -9.28
C CYS A 195 -9.33 -8.80 -8.31
N ASP A 196 -9.80 -7.85 -7.48
CA ASP A 196 -8.97 -7.19 -6.46
C ASP A 196 -8.54 -8.18 -5.35
N CYS A 197 -9.40 -9.14 -4.99
CA CYS A 197 -9.07 -10.23 -4.07
C CYS A 197 -8.05 -11.21 -4.64
N GLU A 198 -8.22 -11.61 -5.91
CA GLU A 198 -7.26 -12.47 -6.59
C GLU A 198 -5.88 -11.82 -6.68
N LEU A 199 -5.82 -10.53 -7.05
CA LEU A 199 -4.57 -9.76 -7.05
C LEU A 199 -3.93 -9.69 -5.66
N ARG A 200 -4.73 -9.45 -4.61
CA ARG A 200 -4.25 -9.40 -3.22
C ARG A 200 -3.63 -10.73 -2.81
N HIS A 201 -4.31 -11.84 -3.09
CA HIS A 201 -3.82 -13.18 -2.80
C HIS A 201 -2.52 -13.52 -3.56
N ARG A 202 -2.43 -13.15 -4.85
CA ARG A 202 -1.18 -13.29 -5.64
C ARG A 202 -0.02 -12.52 -4.99
N VAL A 203 -0.25 -11.29 -4.53
CA VAL A 203 0.79 -10.47 -3.85
C VAL A 203 1.16 -11.07 -2.49
N GLU A 204 0.19 -11.54 -1.72
CA GLU A 204 0.41 -12.20 -0.42
C GLU A 204 1.21 -13.50 -0.57
N ALA A 205 0.90 -14.34 -1.56
CA ALA A 205 1.65 -15.55 -1.86
C ALA A 205 3.11 -15.26 -2.23
N ILE A 206 3.37 -14.19 -3.00
CA ILE A 206 4.74 -13.74 -3.30
C ILE A 206 5.47 -13.30 -2.02
N ILE A 207 4.80 -12.59 -1.11
CA ILE A 207 5.39 -12.17 0.17
C ILE A 207 5.72 -13.39 1.03
N ALA A 208 4.78 -14.33 1.20
CA ALA A 208 4.95 -15.53 1.99
C ALA A 208 6.09 -16.42 1.46
N PHE A 209 6.15 -16.63 0.13
CA PHE A 209 7.26 -17.32 -0.51
C PHE A 209 8.60 -16.58 -0.28
N SER A 210 8.59 -15.24 -0.42
CA SER A 210 9.81 -14.43 -0.26
C SER A 210 10.39 -14.50 1.14
N ASP A 211 9.56 -14.56 2.19
CA ASP A 211 10.00 -14.69 3.58
C ASP A 211 10.71 -16.03 3.82
N MET A 212 10.09 -17.14 3.40
CA MET A 212 10.69 -18.48 3.47
C MET A 212 12.01 -18.56 2.69
N PHE A 213 12.02 -18.02 1.46
CA PHE A 213 13.18 -18.01 0.57
C PHE A 213 14.35 -17.18 1.13
N VAL A 214 14.07 -15.99 1.68
CA VAL A 214 15.10 -15.14 2.30
C VAL A 214 15.68 -15.81 3.56
N SER A 215 14.83 -16.45 4.38
CA SER A 215 15.28 -17.20 5.56
C SER A 215 16.25 -18.33 5.20
N GLN A 216 15.91 -19.13 4.17
CA GLN A 216 16.78 -20.19 3.66
C GLN A 216 18.11 -19.64 3.11
N ILE A 217 18.09 -18.57 2.32
CA ILE A 217 19.30 -17.94 1.77
C ILE A 217 20.19 -17.36 2.88
N GLN A 218 19.63 -16.68 3.87
CA GLN A 218 20.40 -16.11 4.98
C GLN A 218 21.05 -17.19 5.84
N SER A 219 20.33 -18.28 6.12
CA SER A 219 20.86 -19.44 6.84
C SER A 219 22.02 -20.09 6.07
N ASN A 220 21.85 -20.34 4.76
CA ASN A 220 22.90 -20.90 3.92
C ASN A 220 24.11 -19.96 3.81
N GLN A 221 23.89 -18.64 3.64
CA GLN A 221 24.97 -17.66 3.63
C GLN A 221 25.76 -17.67 4.95
N ARG A 222 25.10 -17.77 6.10
CA ARG A 222 25.75 -17.87 7.42
C ARG A 222 26.61 -19.13 7.53
N GLN A 223 26.15 -20.26 7.01
CA GLN A 223 26.94 -21.50 6.93
C GLN A 223 28.19 -21.32 6.06
N ARG A 224 28.03 -20.82 4.82
CA ARG A 224 29.17 -20.55 3.90
C ARG A 224 30.17 -19.55 4.50
N TYR A 225 29.71 -18.57 5.28
CA TYR A 225 30.58 -17.64 6.00
C TYR A 225 31.42 -18.35 7.07
N ASN A 226 30.79 -19.20 7.89
CA ASN A 226 31.48 -19.98 8.92
C ASN A 226 32.52 -20.94 8.30
N GLU A 227 32.17 -21.62 7.22
CA GLU A 227 33.11 -22.46 6.45
C GLU A 227 34.31 -21.66 5.95
N LEU A 228 34.08 -20.48 5.37
CA LEU A 228 35.13 -19.59 4.89
C LEU A 228 36.07 -19.13 6.02
N MET A 229 35.52 -18.86 7.21
CA MET A 229 36.30 -18.47 8.39
C MET A 229 37.14 -19.62 8.97
N LEU A 230 36.74 -20.87 8.75
CA LEU A 230 37.49 -22.07 9.14
C LEU A 230 38.49 -22.54 8.06
N ALA A 231 38.38 -22.04 6.83
CA ALA A 231 39.17 -22.48 5.67
C ALA A 231 40.56 -21.81 5.58
N PHE A 232 41.46 -22.12 6.53
CA PHE A 232 42.82 -21.57 6.59
C PHE A 232 43.74 -21.90 5.40
N THR A 233 43.34 -22.80 4.49
CA THR A 233 44.15 -23.27 3.36
C THR A 233 43.83 -22.61 2.01
N MET A 234 42.86 -21.68 1.96
CA MET A 234 42.46 -21.03 0.70
C MET A 234 43.53 -20.11 0.12
N SER A 235 43.61 -20.04 -1.21
CA SER A 235 44.47 -19.05 -1.89
C SER A 235 43.83 -17.66 -1.87
N ALA A 236 44.67 -16.62 -1.94
CA ALA A 236 44.19 -15.23 -1.98
C ALA A 236 43.21 -14.93 -3.14
N ALA A 237 43.33 -15.65 -4.27
CA ALA A 237 42.42 -15.49 -5.41
C ALA A 237 41.04 -16.09 -5.14
N GLU A 238 40.98 -17.28 -4.51
CA GLU A 238 39.73 -17.93 -4.11
C GLU A 238 39.07 -17.13 -2.97
N THR A 239 39.83 -16.69 -1.97
CA THR A 239 39.34 -15.80 -0.91
C THR A 239 38.75 -14.52 -1.50
N ALA A 240 39.40 -13.89 -2.47
CA ALA A 240 38.88 -12.69 -3.13
C ALA A 240 37.57 -12.94 -3.92
N ARG A 241 37.37 -14.14 -4.46
CA ARG A 241 36.10 -14.54 -5.10
C ARG A 241 35.01 -14.79 -4.06
N LYS A 242 35.24 -15.70 -3.10
CA LYS A 242 34.23 -16.08 -2.09
C LYS A 242 33.86 -14.92 -1.15
N THR A 243 34.76 -13.97 -0.91
CA THR A 243 34.45 -12.74 -0.14
C THR A 243 33.72 -11.66 -0.93
N ARG A 244 33.45 -11.81 -2.24
CA ARG A 244 32.79 -10.76 -3.03
C ARG A 244 31.38 -10.45 -2.50
N GLU A 245 30.61 -11.50 -2.23
CA GLU A 245 29.23 -11.39 -1.73
C GLU A 245 29.16 -10.61 -0.41
N PHE A 246 29.94 -11.03 0.60
CA PHE A 246 29.96 -10.40 1.93
C PHE A 246 30.49 -8.95 1.96
N ARG A 247 31.02 -8.44 0.84
CA ARG A 247 31.52 -7.06 0.70
C ARG A 247 30.57 -6.14 -0.06
N SER A 248 29.54 -6.68 -0.73
CA SER A 248 28.54 -5.88 -1.42
C SER A 248 27.40 -5.47 -0.48
N PRO A 249 26.75 -4.31 -0.72
CA PRO A 249 25.57 -3.92 0.03
C PRO A 249 24.40 -4.89 -0.23
N PRO A 250 23.44 -5.06 0.71
CA PRO A 250 22.41 -6.11 0.62
C PRO A 250 21.59 -6.11 -0.68
N GLN A 251 21.30 -4.93 -1.26
CA GLN A 251 20.58 -4.85 -2.54
C GLN A 251 21.37 -5.46 -3.70
N GLU A 252 22.67 -5.19 -3.79
CA GLU A 252 23.54 -5.80 -4.80
C GLU A 252 23.74 -7.29 -4.51
N GLN A 253 23.81 -7.67 -3.23
CA GLN A 253 23.94 -9.04 -2.81
C GLN A 253 22.75 -9.89 -3.26
N VAL A 254 21.51 -9.44 -2.98
CA VAL A 254 20.28 -10.10 -3.46
C VAL A 254 20.25 -10.12 -4.99
N ASN A 255 20.64 -9.04 -5.67
CA ASN A 255 20.70 -9.03 -7.14
C ASN A 255 21.71 -10.03 -7.73
N MET A 256 22.85 -10.26 -7.05
CA MET A 256 23.83 -11.28 -7.46
C MET A 256 23.31 -12.71 -7.21
N LEU A 257 22.61 -12.92 -6.10
CA LEU A 257 22.00 -14.21 -5.74
C LEU A 257 20.83 -14.56 -6.67
N MET A 258 19.95 -13.61 -6.99
CA MET A 258 18.76 -13.83 -7.82
C MET A 258 19.05 -13.98 -9.33
N ASN A 259 20.31 -13.88 -9.76
CA ASN A 259 20.67 -13.92 -11.18
C ASN A 259 20.83 -15.35 -11.75
N PHE A 260 19.79 -16.17 -11.57
CA PHE A 260 19.78 -17.58 -11.97
C PHE A 260 20.14 -17.82 -13.44
N LYS A 261 19.80 -16.87 -14.34
CA LYS A 261 20.04 -16.99 -15.79
C LYS A 261 21.52 -16.97 -16.18
N ASN A 262 22.38 -16.39 -15.35
CA ASN A 262 23.82 -16.34 -15.61
C ASN A 262 24.60 -17.43 -14.85
N CYS A 263 23.94 -18.20 -13.97
CA CYS A 263 24.61 -19.24 -13.17
C CYS A 263 24.84 -20.56 -13.93
N ALA A 264 24.28 -20.73 -15.13
CA ALA A 264 24.44 -21.96 -15.91
C ALA A 264 25.84 -22.12 -16.57
N GLU A 265 26.65 -21.04 -16.62
CA GLU A 265 27.99 -21.05 -17.23
C GLU A 265 29.15 -20.90 -16.24
N ASP A 266 28.88 -20.60 -14.95
CA ASP A 266 29.88 -20.40 -13.89
C ASP A 266 29.86 -21.55 -12.85
N GLU A 267 30.99 -22.25 -12.69
CA GLU A 267 31.12 -23.53 -11.93
C GLU A 267 30.85 -23.49 -10.40
N GLU A 268 30.50 -22.33 -9.81
CA GLU A 268 30.14 -22.22 -8.37
C GLU A 268 28.92 -21.28 -8.18
N CYS A 269 27.70 -21.77 -8.45
CA CYS A 269 26.48 -21.10 -7.97
C CYS A 269 26.43 -21.18 -6.43
N PRO A 270 26.30 -20.05 -5.70
CA PRO A 270 26.35 -20.07 -4.24
C PRO A 270 25.04 -20.54 -3.58
N ILE A 271 23.95 -20.65 -4.33
CA ILE A 271 22.61 -21.03 -3.83
C ILE A 271 22.41 -22.54 -3.96
N PRO A 272 21.89 -23.23 -2.93
CA PRO A 272 21.54 -24.65 -3.01
C PRO A 272 20.56 -24.96 -4.16
N ASP A 273 20.75 -26.09 -4.81
CA ASP A 273 19.94 -26.51 -5.95
C ASP A 273 18.44 -26.59 -5.59
N GLU A 274 18.11 -27.12 -4.41
CA GLU A 274 16.74 -27.22 -3.86
C GLU A 274 16.02 -25.85 -3.79
N VAL A 275 16.74 -24.81 -3.34
CA VAL A 275 16.19 -23.44 -3.20
C VAL A 275 15.98 -22.81 -4.58
N ARG A 276 16.87 -23.10 -5.53
CA ARG A 276 16.75 -22.66 -6.93
C ARG A 276 15.58 -23.35 -7.63
N GLU A 277 15.40 -24.66 -7.43
CA GLU A 277 14.28 -25.43 -7.96
C GLU A 277 12.94 -24.96 -7.37
N SER A 278 12.87 -24.72 -6.05
CA SER A 278 11.70 -24.14 -5.39
C SER A 278 11.28 -22.80 -6.01
N MET A 279 12.24 -21.90 -6.26
CA MET A 279 12.01 -20.61 -6.93
C MET A 279 11.51 -20.78 -8.38
N LEU A 280 12.06 -21.73 -9.15
CA LEU A 280 11.60 -22.03 -10.52
C LEU A 280 10.18 -22.59 -10.54
N ILE A 281 9.86 -23.53 -9.63
CA ILE A 281 8.52 -24.10 -9.48
C ILE A 281 7.51 -23.01 -9.10
N PHE A 282 7.84 -22.16 -8.12
CA PHE A 282 7.00 -21.04 -7.72
C PHE A 282 6.80 -20.02 -8.85
N HIS A 283 7.86 -19.69 -9.60
CA HIS A 283 7.77 -18.77 -10.74
C HIS A 283 6.83 -19.31 -11.83
N ASN A 284 6.94 -20.60 -12.18
CA ASN A 284 6.08 -21.23 -13.17
C ASN A 284 4.61 -21.31 -12.68
N ALA A 285 4.39 -21.64 -11.40
CA ALA A 285 3.06 -21.63 -10.79
C ALA A 285 2.43 -20.22 -10.74
N LEU A 286 3.24 -19.18 -10.50
CA LEU A 286 2.79 -17.79 -10.54
C LEU A 286 2.44 -17.36 -11.98
N LEU A 287 3.21 -17.78 -12.99
CA LEU A 287 2.92 -17.48 -14.39
C LEU A 287 1.60 -18.11 -14.85
N THR A 288 1.39 -19.40 -14.57
CA THR A 288 0.14 -20.10 -14.92
C THR A 288 -1.05 -19.49 -14.17
N HIS A 289 -0.92 -19.18 -12.88
CA HIS A 289 -1.96 -18.45 -12.13
C HIS A 289 -2.20 -17.03 -12.68
N CYS A 290 -1.21 -16.37 -13.28
CA CYS A 290 -1.39 -15.07 -13.94
C CYS A 290 -2.11 -15.15 -15.29
N GLY A 291 -2.52 -16.34 -15.73
CA GLY A 291 -3.12 -16.58 -17.05
C GLY A 291 -2.10 -16.65 -18.19
N VAL A 292 -0.80 -16.65 -17.87
CA VAL A 292 0.26 -16.90 -18.85
C VAL A 292 0.30 -18.38 -19.10
N HIS A 293 -0.27 -18.77 -20.24
CA HIS A 293 -0.09 -20.11 -20.76
C HIS A 293 1.37 -20.21 -21.19
N ILE A 294 2.17 -20.88 -20.38
CA ILE A 294 3.44 -21.45 -20.84
C ILE A 294 3.03 -22.61 -21.75
N ASP A 295 2.68 -22.26 -23.00
CA ASP A 295 2.89 -23.21 -24.08
C ASP A 295 4.38 -23.56 -23.98
N GLU A 296 4.70 -24.79 -23.58
CA GLU A 296 6.01 -25.35 -23.84
C GLU A 296 6.22 -25.14 -25.35
N GLU A 297 7.13 -24.23 -25.72
CA GLU A 297 7.54 -24.11 -27.11
C GLU A 297 7.95 -25.52 -27.52
N GLU A 298 7.17 -26.15 -28.42
CA GLU A 298 7.49 -27.47 -28.98
C GLU A 298 8.97 -27.36 -29.37
N GLU A 299 9.87 -28.03 -28.64
CA GLU A 299 11.32 -27.88 -28.85
C GLU A 299 11.54 -27.97 -30.35
N GLU A 300 12.11 -26.93 -31.00
CA GLU A 300 12.22 -26.91 -32.45
C GLU A 300 13.09 -28.11 -32.88
N GLU A 301 12.45 -29.25 -33.15
CA GLU A 301 13.12 -30.53 -33.40
C GLU A 301 14.16 -30.28 -34.47
N GLU A 302 15.45 -30.39 -34.09
CA GLU A 302 16.56 -29.89 -34.89
C GLU A 302 16.38 -30.31 -36.35
N VAL A 303 16.02 -29.35 -37.21
CA VAL A 303 15.35 -29.67 -38.46
C VAL A 303 16.31 -30.42 -39.39
N ASP A 304 16.22 -31.76 -39.39
CA ASP A 304 17.13 -32.62 -40.14
C ASP A 304 17.02 -32.27 -41.63
N ASN A 305 18.06 -31.60 -42.11
CA ASN A 305 18.15 -31.05 -43.46
C ASN A 305 18.44 -32.13 -44.51
N SER A 306 18.54 -33.39 -44.09
CA SER A 306 18.64 -34.57 -44.94
C SER A 306 17.52 -34.67 -45.98
N LEU A 307 17.89 -35.14 -47.19
CA LEU A 307 16.94 -35.44 -48.27
C LEU A 307 15.84 -36.41 -47.84
N ARG A 308 16.11 -37.26 -46.84
CA ARG A 308 15.14 -38.21 -46.27
C ARG A 308 14.06 -37.49 -45.45
N GLY A 309 14.42 -36.51 -44.63
CA GLY A 309 13.48 -35.69 -43.84
C GLY A 309 12.57 -34.80 -44.69
N ARG A 310 13.03 -34.37 -45.88
CA ARG A 310 12.17 -33.67 -46.86
C ARG A 310 11.13 -34.58 -47.50
N LEU A 311 11.45 -35.86 -47.72
CA LEU A 311 10.54 -36.85 -48.29
C LEU A 311 9.43 -37.25 -47.31
N VAL A 312 9.76 -37.38 -46.02
CA VAL A 312 8.79 -37.64 -44.94
C VAL A 312 7.80 -36.48 -44.82
N ARG A 313 8.27 -35.22 -44.72
CA ARG A 313 7.41 -34.03 -44.69
C ARG A 313 6.49 -33.88 -45.92
N LEU A 314 6.91 -34.39 -47.09
CA LEU A 314 6.08 -34.40 -48.30
C LEU A 314 4.98 -35.47 -48.22
N LEU A 315 5.29 -36.66 -47.70
CA LEU A 315 4.30 -37.71 -47.42
C LEU A 315 3.29 -37.28 -46.35
N GLU A 316 3.74 -36.60 -45.30
CA GLU A 316 2.86 -36.04 -44.25
C GLU A 316 1.97 -34.92 -44.78
N ARG A 317 2.48 -34.02 -45.62
CA ARG A 317 1.63 -33.04 -46.31
C ARG A 317 0.57 -33.71 -47.18
N VAL A 318 0.92 -34.77 -47.91
CA VAL A 318 -0.05 -35.54 -48.70
C VAL A 318 -1.07 -36.26 -47.80
N LYS A 319 -0.66 -36.76 -46.64
CA LYS A 319 -1.55 -37.38 -45.63
C LYS A 319 -2.52 -36.33 -45.04
N LYS A 320 -2.02 -35.19 -44.56
CA LYS A 320 -2.82 -34.06 -44.05
C LYS A 320 -3.78 -33.49 -45.13
N PHE A 321 -3.38 -33.46 -46.41
CA PHE A 321 -4.28 -33.10 -47.53
C PHE A 321 -5.34 -34.16 -47.84
N ARG A 322 -5.09 -35.43 -47.53
CA ARG A 322 -6.05 -36.53 -47.71
C ARG A 322 -7.05 -36.59 -46.55
N GLU A 323 -6.60 -36.29 -45.34
CA GLU A 323 -7.43 -36.12 -44.14
C GLU A 323 -8.33 -34.88 -44.29
N LYS A 324 -7.80 -33.73 -44.76
CA LYS A 324 -8.60 -32.52 -45.10
C LYS A 324 -9.66 -32.70 -46.19
N LYS A 325 -9.72 -33.85 -46.88
CA LYS A 325 -10.79 -34.17 -47.85
C LYS A 325 -11.95 -34.98 -47.26
N VAL A 326 -11.85 -35.37 -45.99
CA VAL A 326 -13.00 -35.83 -45.20
C VAL A 326 -13.52 -34.62 -44.44
N GLU A 327 -14.34 -33.84 -45.12
CA GLU A 327 -15.01 -32.67 -44.58
C GLU A 327 -16.12 -33.15 -43.64
N VAL A 328 -15.73 -33.51 -42.41
CA VAL A 328 -16.67 -33.64 -41.29
C VAL A 328 -17.29 -32.26 -41.10
N GLN A 329 -18.61 -32.21 -41.15
CA GLN A 329 -19.36 -31.00 -40.82
C GLN A 329 -18.98 -30.60 -39.39
N LEU A 330 -18.45 -29.39 -39.23
CA LEU A 330 -18.29 -28.82 -37.90
C LEU A 330 -19.68 -28.64 -37.33
N GLU A 331 -20.08 -29.56 -36.46
CA GLU A 331 -21.06 -29.26 -35.42
C GLU A 331 -20.57 -28.00 -34.69
N PRO A 332 -21.47 -27.08 -34.30
CA PRO A 332 -21.06 -25.96 -33.46
C PRO A 332 -20.31 -26.52 -32.26
N GLN A 333 -19.12 -26.01 -31.98
CA GLN A 333 -18.49 -26.33 -30.69
C GLN A 333 -19.49 -25.92 -29.62
N GLU A 334 -19.92 -26.88 -28.79
CA GLU A 334 -20.57 -26.53 -27.53
C GLU A 334 -19.63 -25.58 -26.81
N ASP A 335 -20.12 -24.38 -26.48
CA ASP A 335 -19.32 -23.36 -25.81
C ASP A 335 -18.72 -23.99 -24.56
N LYS A 336 -17.39 -24.18 -24.55
CA LYS A 336 -16.69 -24.77 -23.41
C LYS A 336 -17.03 -23.91 -22.20
N LYS A 337 -17.77 -24.48 -21.25
CA LYS A 337 -18.14 -23.78 -20.02
C LYS A 337 -16.86 -23.23 -19.40
N PRO A 338 -16.81 -21.93 -19.05
CA PRO A 338 -15.62 -21.35 -18.43
C PRO A 338 -15.28 -22.16 -17.18
N SER A 339 -14.01 -22.40 -16.94
CA SER A 339 -13.52 -23.18 -15.81
C SER A 339 -12.83 -22.31 -14.75
N THR A 340 -12.39 -21.11 -15.16
CA THR A 340 -11.72 -20.13 -14.31
C THR A 340 -12.48 -18.81 -14.27
N LEU A 341 -12.21 -17.98 -13.25
CA LEU A 341 -12.74 -16.61 -13.17
C LEU A 341 -12.33 -15.76 -14.39
N GLN A 342 -11.11 -15.95 -14.89
CA GLN A 342 -10.57 -15.26 -16.06
C GLN A 342 -11.36 -15.57 -17.35
N GLU A 343 -11.64 -16.85 -17.58
CA GLU A 343 -12.50 -17.31 -18.70
C GLU A 343 -13.94 -16.81 -18.52
N LEU A 344 -14.49 -16.87 -17.31
CA LEU A 344 -15.85 -16.43 -17.02
C LEU A 344 -16.05 -14.94 -17.31
N ILE A 345 -15.14 -14.08 -16.84
CA ILE A 345 -15.23 -12.62 -17.03
C ILE A 345 -15.03 -12.26 -18.50
N SER A 346 -14.04 -12.87 -19.17
CA SER A 346 -13.78 -12.59 -20.59
C SER A 346 -14.95 -13.05 -21.48
N HIS A 347 -15.46 -14.27 -21.30
CA HIS A 347 -16.61 -14.77 -22.04
C HIS A 347 -17.88 -13.94 -21.78
N THR A 348 -18.19 -13.64 -20.51
CA THR A 348 -19.38 -12.87 -20.12
C THR A 348 -19.37 -11.45 -20.70
N THR A 349 -18.24 -10.75 -20.62
CA THR A 349 -18.14 -9.36 -21.13
C THR A 349 -18.21 -9.31 -22.66
N ILE A 350 -17.63 -10.30 -23.36
CA ILE A 350 -17.77 -10.45 -24.81
C ILE A 350 -19.22 -10.77 -25.20
N HIS A 351 -19.86 -11.73 -24.51
CA HIS A 351 -21.26 -12.10 -24.75
C HIS A 351 -22.21 -10.91 -24.58
N TRP A 352 -22.07 -10.11 -23.52
CA TRP A 352 -22.89 -8.92 -23.31
C TRP A 352 -22.72 -7.85 -24.40
N ALA A 353 -21.52 -7.72 -24.98
CA ALA A 353 -21.25 -6.80 -26.09
C ALA A 353 -21.76 -7.33 -27.44
N GLN A 354 -21.92 -8.65 -27.58
CA GLN A 354 -22.51 -9.29 -28.77
C GLN A 354 -24.05 -9.33 -28.70
N GLU A 355 -24.63 -9.46 -27.51
CA GLU A 355 -26.09 -9.55 -27.29
C GLU A 355 -26.82 -8.27 -27.73
N SER A 356 -26.31 -7.09 -27.35
CA SER A 356 -26.99 -5.83 -27.58
C SER A 356 -26.04 -4.63 -27.62
N PHE A 357 -26.48 -3.55 -28.28
CA PHE A 357 -25.75 -2.28 -28.29
C PHE A 357 -25.90 -1.56 -26.94
N ILE A 358 -24.82 -1.50 -26.17
CA ILE A 358 -24.76 -0.85 -24.85
C ILE A 358 -24.72 0.66 -25.01
N GLN A 359 -25.59 1.38 -24.29
CA GLN A 359 -25.69 2.84 -24.36
C GLN A 359 -24.91 3.56 -23.25
N ASN A 360 -24.85 3.00 -22.04
CA ASN A 360 -24.20 3.65 -20.91
C ASN A 360 -22.65 3.62 -21.05
N PRO A 361 -21.97 4.78 -21.17
CA PRO A 361 -20.52 4.83 -21.31
C PRO A 361 -19.77 4.37 -20.05
N GLU A 362 -20.37 4.46 -18.86
CA GLU A 362 -19.77 3.99 -17.61
C GLU A 362 -19.67 2.46 -17.58
N LEU A 363 -20.71 1.77 -18.06
CA LEU A 363 -20.72 0.31 -18.21
C LEU A 363 -19.67 -0.13 -19.22
N VAL A 364 -19.60 0.53 -20.38
CA VAL A 364 -18.56 0.26 -21.39
C VAL A 364 -17.15 0.43 -20.82
N ARG A 365 -16.89 1.53 -20.08
CA ARG A 365 -15.61 1.76 -19.41
C ARG A 365 -15.28 0.66 -18.41
N MET A 366 -16.26 0.21 -17.62
CA MET A 366 -16.05 -0.82 -16.61
C MET A 366 -15.80 -2.20 -17.23
N MET A 367 -16.57 -2.58 -18.26
CA MET A 367 -16.38 -3.84 -18.99
C MET A 367 -14.99 -3.93 -19.62
N PHE A 368 -14.53 -2.89 -20.32
CA PHE A 368 -13.17 -2.87 -20.87
C PHE A 368 -12.08 -2.84 -19.79
N SER A 369 -12.32 -2.19 -18.65
CA SER A 369 -11.40 -2.20 -17.52
C SER A 369 -11.24 -3.59 -16.91
N LEU A 370 -12.33 -4.35 -16.76
CA LEU A 370 -12.31 -5.74 -16.30
C LEU A 370 -11.62 -6.66 -17.31
N LEU A 371 -11.98 -6.55 -18.59
CA LEU A 371 -11.41 -7.35 -19.67
C LEU A 371 -9.89 -7.12 -19.81
N HIS A 372 -9.43 -5.87 -19.69
CA HIS A 372 -8.00 -5.56 -19.72
C HIS A 372 -7.25 -6.25 -18.58
N ARG A 373 -7.80 -6.29 -17.36
CA ARG A 373 -7.19 -7.00 -16.22
C ARG A 373 -7.07 -8.50 -16.47
N GLN A 374 -8.06 -9.11 -17.13
CA GLN A 374 -8.01 -10.54 -17.45
C GLN A 374 -6.88 -10.90 -18.42
N TYR A 375 -6.40 -9.98 -19.26
CA TYR A 375 -5.28 -10.23 -20.18
C TYR A 375 -3.94 -9.67 -19.68
N ASP A 376 -3.93 -8.55 -18.94
CA ASP A 376 -2.73 -7.91 -18.37
C ASP A 376 -2.49 -8.29 -16.91
N GLY A 377 -2.59 -9.59 -16.58
CA GLY A 377 -2.36 -10.07 -15.21
C GLY A 377 -0.94 -9.78 -14.69
N LEU A 378 0.06 -9.85 -15.57
CA LEU A 378 1.45 -9.50 -15.25
C LEU A 378 1.65 -8.00 -15.03
N GLY A 379 1.16 -7.15 -15.93
CA GLY A 379 1.28 -5.70 -15.78
C GLY A 379 0.48 -5.18 -14.59
N GLU A 380 -0.63 -5.84 -14.24
CA GLU A 380 -1.37 -5.57 -13.01
C GLU A 380 -0.55 -5.89 -11.75
N LEU A 381 0.06 -7.08 -11.69
CA LEU A 381 0.94 -7.47 -10.59
C LEU A 381 2.12 -6.50 -10.45
N ILE A 382 2.78 -6.13 -11.55
CA ILE A 382 3.89 -5.17 -11.58
C ILE A 382 3.45 -3.77 -11.10
N ARG A 383 2.21 -3.35 -11.40
CA ARG A 383 1.64 -2.08 -10.91
C ARG A 383 1.28 -2.12 -9.42
N ALA A 384 0.96 -3.29 -8.88
CA ALA A 384 0.60 -3.48 -7.47
C ALA A 384 1.82 -3.63 -6.54
N LEU A 385 2.84 -4.37 -6.99
CA LEU A 385 4.00 -4.77 -6.16
C LEU A 385 4.75 -3.59 -5.50
N PRO A 386 4.93 -2.40 -6.11
CA PRO A 386 5.56 -1.24 -5.44
C PRO A 386 4.79 -0.70 -4.22
N LYS A 387 3.54 -1.12 -4.01
CA LYS A 387 2.72 -0.78 -2.84
C LYS A 387 2.69 -1.89 -1.78
N ALA A 388 3.25 -3.07 -2.09
CA ALA A 388 3.40 -4.15 -1.12
C ALA A 388 4.50 -3.80 -0.10
N TYR A 389 4.26 -4.09 1.17
CA TYR A 389 5.21 -3.81 2.25
C TYR A 389 5.04 -4.82 3.39
N THR A 390 6.15 -5.24 3.99
CA THR A 390 6.17 -6.12 5.16
C THR A 390 6.59 -5.36 6.41
N ILE A 391 5.94 -5.64 7.53
CA ILE A 391 6.22 -5.08 8.85
C ILE A 391 6.47 -6.19 9.86
N ASN A 392 7.15 -5.87 10.96
CA ASN A 392 7.34 -6.81 12.07
C ASN A 392 6.05 -6.88 12.92
N ALA A 393 5.66 -8.08 13.36
CA ALA A 393 4.50 -8.30 14.23
C ALA A 393 4.48 -7.40 15.48
N VAL A 394 5.65 -7.07 16.06
CA VAL A 394 5.77 -6.16 17.22
C VAL A 394 5.27 -4.74 16.92
N SER A 395 5.25 -4.32 15.65
CA SER A 395 4.88 -2.96 15.20
C SER A 395 3.42 -2.83 14.71
N ILE A 396 2.60 -3.87 14.83
CA ILE A 396 1.22 -3.88 14.31
C ILE A 396 0.38 -2.77 14.94
N ASN A 397 0.37 -2.64 16.27
CA ASN A 397 -0.48 -1.65 16.97
C ASN A 397 -0.14 -0.22 16.54
N ASP A 398 1.13 0.17 16.59
CA ASP A 398 1.57 1.49 16.12
C ASP A 398 1.26 1.71 14.63
N THR A 399 1.27 0.66 13.81
CA THR A 399 0.91 0.76 12.38
C THR A 399 -0.60 0.96 12.20
N MET A 400 -1.44 0.34 13.03
CA MET A 400 -2.89 0.58 13.01
C MET A 400 -3.22 2.04 13.38
N ASP A 401 -2.63 2.56 14.47
CA ASP A 401 -2.80 3.96 14.88
C ASP A 401 -2.38 4.94 13.77
N LEU A 402 -1.28 4.63 13.08
CA LEU A 402 -0.78 5.41 11.94
C LEU A 402 -1.76 5.38 10.75
N LEU A 403 -2.28 4.20 10.40
CA LEU A 403 -3.21 4.01 9.30
C LEU A 403 -4.58 4.65 9.58
N GLU A 404 -5.06 4.61 10.82
CA GLU A 404 -6.27 5.34 11.23
C GLU A 404 -6.08 6.84 11.07
N CYS A 405 -4.98 7.40 11.58
CA CYS A 405 -4.65 8.82 11.43
C CYS A 405 -4.52 9.24 9.94
N LEU A 406 -4.00 8.36 9.08
CA LEU A 406 -3.96 8.59 7.63
C LEU A 406 -5.36 8.54 6.99
N GLY A 407 -6.22 7.61 7.44
CA GLY A 407 -7.63 7.55 7.04
C GLY A 407 -8.39 8.81 7.41
N GLN A 408 -8.18 9.33 8.62
CA GLN A 408 -8.70 10.62 9.09
C GLN A 408 -8.26 11.76 8.16
N ILE A 409 -6.96 11.90 7.85
CA ILE A 409 -6.46 12.94 6.92
C ILE A 409 -7.07 12.80 5.52
N ARG A 410 -7.16 11.57 4.99
CA ARG A 410 -7.78 11.32 3.68
C ARG A 410 -9.26 11.66 3.65
N SER A 411 -9.99 11.50 4.76
CA SER A 411 -11.39 11.93 4.84
C SER A 411 -11.57 13.44 4.66
N LEU A 412 -10.58 14.25 5.07
CA LEU A 412 -10.59 15.71 4.92
C LEU A 412 -10.33 16.19 3.48
N LEU A 413 -9.84 15.34 2.56
CA LEU A 413 -9.64 15.72 1.16
C LEU A 413 -10.95 16.06 0.43
N ILE A 414 -12.05 15.40 0.81
CA ILE A 414 -13.38 15.59 0.22
C ILE A 414 -14.28 16.56 1.00
N VAL A 415 -13.82 17.05 2.16
CA VAL A 415 -14.59 17.92 3.07
C VAL A 415 -14.14 19.37 2.93
N GLN A 416 -15.08 20.30 2.95
CA GLN A 416 -14.77 21.73 2.96
C GLN A 416 -14.21 22.16 4.32
N MET A 417 -13.00 22.72 4.32
CA MET A 417 -12.28 23.10 5.54
C MET A 417 -13.05 24.08 6.45
N GLY A 418 -13.20 23.68 7.72
CA GLY A 418 -13.74 24.44 8.83
C GLY A 418 -12.86 24.36 10.09
N PRO A 419 -13.32 24.93 11.22
CA PRO A 419 -12.52 25.03 12.45
C PRO A 419 -12.47 23.74 13.27
N GLU A 420 -13.35 22.76 12.99
CA GLU A 420 -13.32 21.44 13.63
C GLU A 420 -12.35 20.52 12.87
N GLU A 421 -12.41 20.58 11.54
CA GLU A 421 -11.49 19.94 10.61
C GLU A 421 -10.04 20.43 10.83
N GLU A 422 -9.82 21.74 11.06
CA GLU A 422 -8.51 22.28 11.43
C GLU A 422 -7.94 21.62 12.70
N ARG A 423 -8.77 21.39 13.73
CA ARG A 423 -8.32 20.76 14.98
C ARG A 423 -8.00 19.28 14.76
N LEU A 424 -8.90 18.57 14.09
CA LEU A 424 -8.74 17.15 13.77
C LEU A 424 -7.46 16.93 12.96
N MET A 425 -7.24 17.71 11.91
CA MET A 425 -6.05 17.61 11.08
C MET A 425 -4.74 17.86 11.84
N ILE A 426 -4.71 18.86 12.71
CA ILE A 426 -3.52 19.15 13.54
C ILE A 426 -3.26 18.00 14.52
N GLN A 427 -4.31 17.37 15.07
CA GLN A 427 -4.20 16.21 15.94
C GLN A 427 -3.70 14.98 15.19
N SER A 428 -4.28 14.61 14.04
CA SER A 428 -3.85 13.45 13.25
C SER A 428 -2.40 13.59 12.78
N ILE A 429 -1.98 14.79 12.34
CA ILE A 429 -0.58 15.07 12.00
C ILE A 429 0.33 14.97 13.23
N GLY A 430 -0.12 15.44 14.40
CA GLY A 430 0.58 15.27 15.67
C GLY A 430 0.83 13.81 16.01
N ASN A 431 -0.22 12.98 15.98
CA ASN A 431 -0.18 11.55 16.27
C ASN A 431 0.80 10.81 15.33
N ILE A 432 0.75 11.11 14.02
CA ILE A 432 1.69 10.55 13.03
C ILE A 432 3.14 10.92 13.35
N MET A 433 3.42 12.17 13.73
CA MET A 433 4.78 12.62 14.09
C MET A 433 5.27 12.06 15.43
N SER A 434 4.39 11.67 16.35
CA SER A 434 4.78 10.97 17.59
C SER A 434 4.98 9.46 17.41
N ASN A 435 4.57 8.89 16.28
CA ASN A 435 4.60 7.45 16.05
C ASN A 435 6.02 6.97 15.65
N LYS A 436 6.52 5.90 16.30
CA LYS A 436 7.85 5.35 16.02
C LYS A 436 7.99 4.74 14.61
N VAL A 437 6.91 4.19 14.04
CA VAL A 437 6.90 3.56 12.72
C VAL A 437 7.21 4.57 11.61
N PHE A 438 6.80 5.84 11.79
CA PHE A 438 7.11 6.94 10.88
C PHE A 438 8.63 7.14 10.67
N TYR A 439 9.41 6.94 11.74
CA TYR A 439 10.87 7.06 11.71
C TYR A 439 11.57 5.74 11.33
N GLN A 440 11.04 4.60 11.78
CA GLN A 440 11.61 3.28 11.51
C GLN A 440 11.41 2.83 10.05
N HIS A 441 10.28 3.18 9.42
CA HIS A 441 9.91 2.73 8.08
C HIS A 441 9.62 3.88 7.09
N PRO A 442 10.62 4.71 6.70
CA PRO A 442 10.39 5.88 5.84
C PRO A 442 9.88 5.51 4.43
N ASN A 443 10.20 4.30 3.96
CA ASN A 443 9.74 3.79 2.67
C ASN A 443 8.23 3.47 2.66
N LEU A 444 7.66 3.02 3.80
CA LEU A 444 6.21 2.79 3.93
C LEU A 444 5.45 4.11 3.79
N MET A 445 5.95 5.20 4.38
CA MET A 445 5.34 6.54 4.27
C MET A 445 5.27 7.04 2.81
N ARG A 446 6.22 6.61 1.98
CA ARG A 446 6.26 6.89 0.53
C ARG A 446 5.28 6.00 -0.23
N ALA A 447 5.27 4.69 0.04
CA ALA A 447 4.34 3.74 -0.59
C ALA A 447 2.86 4.06 -0.30
N LEU A 448 2.57 4.60 0.89
CA LEU A 448 1.24 5.09 1.29
C LEU A 448 0.86 6.45 0.68
N GLY A 449 1.75 7.15 -0.03
CA GLY A 449 1.47 8.49 -0.59
C GLY A 449 1.20 9.56 0.47
N MET A 450 1.74 9.42 1.69
CA MET A 450 1.37 10.33 2.81
C MET A 450 1.72 11.79 2.51
N HIS A 451 2.90 12.01 1.93
CA HIS A 451 3.37 13.33 1.51
C HIS A 451 2.48 13.97 0.43
N GLU A 452 2.01 13.18 -0.54
CA GLU A 452 1.03 13.61 -1.56
C GLU A 452 -0.27 14.07 -0.89
N THR A 453 -0.87 13.23 -0.02
CA THR A 453 -2.15 13.57 0.64
C THR A 453 -2.04 14.81 1.53
N VAL A 454 -0.98 14.98 2.32
CA VAL A 454 -0.79 16.19 3.15
C VAL A 454 -0.58 17.43 2.27
N MET A 455 0.09 17.28 1.13
CA MET A 455 0.26 18.35 0.16
C MET A 455 -1.06 18.73 -0.53
N GLU A 456 -1.89 17.77 -0.93
CA GLU A 456 -3.23 18.02 -1.49
C GLU A 456 -4.15 18.76 -0.49
N VAL A 457 -4.19 18.33 0.77
CA VAL A 457 -4.98 19.04 1.78
C VAL A 457 -4.45 20.46 2.00
N MET A 458 -3.12 20.64 1.98
CA MET A 458 -2.49 21.96 1.99
C MET A 458 -2.89 22.80 0.77
N VAL A 459 -2.90 22.24 -0.44
CA VAL A 459 -3.39 22.92 -1.66
C VAL A 459 -4.82 23.40 -1.50
N ASN A 460 -5.71 22.58 -0.93
CA ASN A 460 -7.12 22.92 -0.71
C ASN A 460 -7.31 24.09 0.28
N VAL A 461 -6.43 24.22 1.28
CA VAL A 461 -6.42 25.38 2.21
C VAL A 461 -5.86 26.65 1.55
N LEU A 462 -4.93 26.51 0.59
CA LEU A 462 -4.29 27.63 -0.11
C LEU A 462 -5.09 28.15 -1.31
N GLY A 463 -5.79 27.28 -2.05
CA GLY A 463 -6.48 27.58 -3.31
C GLY A 463 -7.74 28.45 -3.22
N GLY A 464 -7.95 29.15 -2.09
CA GLY A 464 -9.20 29.86 -1.77
C GLY A 464 -9.33 31.29 -2.31
N GLY A 465 -8.29 31.88 -2.90
CA GLY A 465 -8.40 33.19 -3.58
C GLY A 465 -7.07 33.94 -3.80
N ASP A 466 -7.09 34.88 -4.75
CA ASP A 466 -5.96 35.78 -5.07
C ASP A 466 -5.57 36.74 -3.91
N SER A 467 -6.41 36.82 -2.88
CA SER A 467 -6.14 37.52 -1.63
C SER A 467 -5.14 36.75 -0.78
N LYS A 468 -4.01 37.38 -0.42
CA LYS A 468 -2.93 36.81 0.42
C LYS A 468 -3.32 36.50 1.89
N GLU A 469 -4.61 36.40 2.20
CA GLU A 469 -5.14 36.14 3.54
C GLU A 469 -5.42 34.64 3.71
N ILE A 470 -4.57 33.98 4.49
CA ILE A 470 -4.67 32.54 4.77
C ILE A 470 -5.81 32.32 5.77
N ARG A 471 -6.86 31.57 5.39
CA ARG A 471 -8.01 31.32 6.27
C ARG A 471 -7.66 30.42 7.47
N PHE A 472 -6.85 29.38 7.27
CA PHE A 472 -6.46 28.40 8.30
C PHE A 472 -4.92 28.27 8.39
N PRO A 473 -4.22 29.26 8.97
CA PRO A 473 -2.77 29.29 8.94
C PRO A 473 -2.10 28.22 9.81
N ARG A 474 -2.76 27.71 10.86
CA ARG A 474 -2.17 26.67 11.72
C ARG A 474 -2.12 25.32 11.01
N VAL A 475 -3.10 25.03 10.16
CA VAL A 475 -3.06 23.85 9.28
C VAL A 475 -1.80 23.92 8.40
N VAL A 476 -1.65 25.02 7.64
CA VAL A 476 -0.52 25.19 6.71
C VAL A 476 0.83 25.03 7.43
N THR A 477 1.02 25.66 8.60
CA THR A 477 2.30 25.53 9.33
C THR A 477 2.57 24.13 9.87
N ASN A 478 1.54 23.35 10.25
CA ASN A 478 1.71 21.97 10.67
C ASN A 478 1.95 21.02 9.48
N CYS A 479 1.26 21.22 8.34
CA CYS A 479 1.56 20.50 7.10
C CYS A 479 3.00 20.74 6.66
N CYS A 480 3.44 22.00 6.59
CA CYS A 480 4.82 22.33 6.24
C CYS A 480 5.82 21.73 7.25
N ARG A 481 5.51 21.75 8.56
CA ARG A 481 6.38 21.14 9.58
C ARG A 481 6.50 19.62 9.40
N PHE A 482 5.39 18.93 9.16
CA PHE A 482 5.36 17.50 8.85
C PHE A 482 6.19 17.17 7.60
N LEU A 483 5.99 17.91 6.50
CA LEU A 483 6.74 17.71 5.25
C LEU A 483 8.25 17.96 5.44
N CYS A 484 8.64 18.95 6.25
CA CYS A 484 10.05 19.15 6.63
C CYS A 484 10.63 17.95 7.40
N TYR A 485 9.87 17.30 8.30
CA TYR A 485 10.33 16.08 8.95
C TYR A 485 10.41 14.90 7.97
N PHE A 486 9.41 14.70 7.11
CA PHE A 486 9.39 13.67 6.07
C PHE A 486 10.63 13.75 5.15
N CYS A 487 11.02 14.96 4.75
CA CYS A 487 12.25 15.22 3.99
C CYS A 487 13.52 14.85 4.78
N ARG A 488 13.63 15.24 6.06
CA ARG A 488 14.85 15.02 6.87
C ARG A 488 15.15 13.55 7.14
N ILE A 489 14.13 12.70 7.19
CA ILE A 489 14.28 11.29 7.57
C ILE A 489 14.91 10.46 6.43
N SER A 490 14.78 10.87 5.16
CA SER A 490 15.35 10.11 4.04
C SER A 490 15.66 10.98 2.82
N ARG A 491 16.87 10.84 2.27
CA ARG A 491 17.27 11.43 0.98
C ARG A 491 16.37 11.02 -0.20
N GLN A 492 15.73 9.84 -0.11
CA GLN A 492 14.78 9.40 -1.14
C GLN A 492 13.39 10.02 -0.96
N ASN A 493 13.01 10.39 0.27
CA ASN A 493 11.80 11.21 0.50
C ASN A 493 11.97 12.64 -0.04
N GLN A 494 13.18 13.19 0.07
CA GLN A 494 13.52 14.49 -0.53
C GLN A 494 13.31 14.46 -2.05
N ARG A 495 13.68 13.36 -2.72
CA ARG A 495 13.45 13.17 -4.16
C ARG A 495 11.97 13.22 -4.53
N SER A 496 11.11 12.50 -3.81
CA SER A 496 9.66 12.57 -4.02
C SER A 496 9.08 13.97 -3.78
N MET A 497 9.59 14.71 -2.79
CA MET A 497 9.18 16.11 -2.57
C MET A 497 9.76 17.09 -3.61
N PHE A 498 10.88 16.76 -4.25
CA PHE A 498 11.52 17.59 -5.27
C PHE A 498 10.71 17.64 -6.57
N ASP A 499 10.00 16.57 -6.93
CA ASP A 499 9.07 16.55 -8.06
C ASP A 499 7.94 17.60 -7.90
N HIS A 500 7.64 17.98 -6.65
CA HIS A 500 6.67 19.01 -6.28
C HIS A 500 7.27 20.42 -6.07
N LEU A 501 8.59 20.60 -6.25
CA LEU A 501 9.31 21.84 -5.94
C LEU A 501 8.70 23.08 -6.61
N SER A 502 8.37 23.00 -7.90
CA SER A 502 7.84 24.17 -8.63
C SER A 502 6.52 24.69 -8.04
N TYR A 503 5.64 23.79 -7.57
CA TYR A 503 4.42 24.18 -6.87
C TYR A 503 4.73 24.85 -5.52
N LEU A 504 5.64 24.27 -4.74
CA LEU A 504 6.06 24.84 -3.44
C LEU A 504 6.68 26.23 -3.60
N LEU A 505 7.48 26.44 -4.66
CA LEU A 505 8.08 27.73 -4.99
C LEU A 505 7.05 28.76 -5.47
N GLN A 506 6.08 28.39 -6.32
CA GLN A 506 4.99 29.29 -6.71
C GLN A 506 4.16 29.78 -5.50
N ASN A 507 4.01 28.93 -4.49
CA ASN A 507 3.29 29.22 -3.25
C ASN A 507 4.21 29.68 -2.09
N SER A 508 5.50 29.91 -2.35
CA SER A 508 6.50 30.28 -1.32
C SER A 508 6.25 31.64 -0.66
N GLY A 509 5.50 32.54 -1.33
CA GLY A 509 5.11 33.84 -0.78
C GLY A 509 4.17 33.78 0.43
N ILE A 510 3.66 32.60 0.76
CA ILE A 510 2.64 32.36 1.78
C ILE A 510 3.29 32.11 3.15
N GLY A 511 2.81 32.81 4.18
CA GLY A 511 3.28 32.60 5.56
C GLY A 511 4.60 33.27 5.94
N LEU A 512 5.25 34.03 5.03
CA LEU A 512 6.56 34.68 5.24
C LEU A 512 6.64 35.72 6.40
N GLY A 513 5.53 36.04 7.05
CA GLY A 513 5.48 36.88 8.26
C GLY A 513 4.94 36.15 9.51
N MET A 514 4.81 34.82 9.45
CA MET A 514 4.28 33.98 10.52
C MET A 514 5.39 33.16 11.18
N ARG A 515 5.28 32.92 12.50
CA ARG A 515 6.14 31.95 13.18
C ARG A 515 5.70 30.54 12.79
N GLY A 516 6.61 29.74 12.22
CA GLY A 516 6.35 28.36 11.85
C GLY A 516 7.13 27.93 10.61
N SER A 517 6.87 26.72 10.13
CA SER A 517 7.33 26.24 8.83
C SER A 517 6.46 26.82 7.71
N THR A 518 7.09 27.24 6.62
CA THR A 518 6.47 27.79 5.41
C THR A 518 6.65 26.82 4.22
N PRO A 519 5.93 26.99 3.10
CA PRO A 519 6.14 26.18 1.90
C PRO A 519 7.58 26.28 1.36
N LEU A 520 8.21 27.44 1.56
CA LEU A 520 9.61 27.69 1.21
C LEU A 520 10.60 26.91 2.09
N ASP A 521 10.29 26.70 3.37
CA ASP A 521 11.10 25.85 4.25
C ASP A 521 11.02 24.36 3.82
N VAL A 522 9.88 23.91 3.28
CA VAL A 522 9.73 22.56 2.70
C VAL A 522 10.53 22.45 1.40
N ALA A 523 10.46 23.46 0.53
CA ALA A 523 11.25 23.53 -0.71
C ALA A 523 12.76 23.52 -0.44
N ALA A 524 13.22 24.16 0.64
CA ALA A 524 14.61 24.03 1.09
C ALA A 524 14.89 22.60 1.61
N ALA A 525 14.01 22.05 2.46
CA ALA A 525 14.18 20.71 3.02
C ALA A 525 14.23 19.59 1.97
N SER A 526 13.67 19.79 0.77
CA SER A 526 13.79 18.83 -0.35
C SER A 526 15.15 18.84 -1.08
N CYS A 527 16.09 19.73 -0.75
CA CYS A 527 17.42 19.75 -1.37
C CYS A 527 18.62 19.84 -0.40
N ILE A 528 18.41 20.22 0.88
CA ILE A 528 19.49 20.46 1.87
C ILE A 528 20.48 19.30 2.05
N ASP A 529 20.01 18.04 2.06
CA ASP A 529 20.85 16.88 2.39
C ASP A 529 21.25 16.04 1.16
N ASN A 530 20.92 16.48 -0.07
CA ASN A 530 21.09 15.69 -1.28
C ASN A 530 21.78 16.47 -2.43
N ASN A 531 23.07 16.19 -2.62
CA ASN A 531 23.91 16.80 -3.66
C ASN A 531 23.36 16.57 -5.09
N GLU A 532 22.72 15.42 -5.36
CA GLU A 532 22.12 15.15 -6.69
C GLU A 532 20.95 16.09 -6.99
N LEU A 533 20.08 16.32 -6.01
CA LEU A 533 18.90 17.18 -6.17
C LEU A 533 19.30 18.66 -6.23
N ALA A 534 20.34 19.05 -5.49
CA ALA A 534 20.91 20.38 -5.61
C ALA A 534 21.48 20.64 -7.02
N LEU A 535 22.16 19.67 -7.64
CA LEU A 535 22.61 19.76 -9.04
C LEU A 535 21.46 19.68 -10.05
N ALA A 536 20.32 19.11 -9.68
CA ALA A 536 19.11 19.06 -10.51
C ALA A 536 18.27 20.35 -10.50
N LEU A 537 18.60 21.34 -9.64
CA LEU A 537 17.91 22.63 -9.59
C LEU A 537 18.02 23.39 -10.91
N GLN A 538 16.90 23.87 -11.44
CA GLN A 538 16.91 24.58 -12.72
C GLN A 538 17.16 26.09 -12.54
N GLU A 539 17.73 26.75 -13.55
CA GLU A 539 17.86 28.22 -13.58
C GLU A 539 16.48 28.91 -13.46
N GLN A 540 15.39 28.24 -13.84
CA GLN A 540 14.02 28.75 -13.71
C GLN A 540 13.55 28.85 -12.24
N ASP A 541 13.85 27.83 -11.42
CA ASP A 541 13.47 27.78 -10.00
C ASP A 541 14.24 28.84 -9.20
N LEU A 542 15.55 28.92 -9.44
CA LEU A 542 16.41 29.95 -8.86
C LEU A 542 16.01 31.36 -9.34
N GLU A 543 15.65 31.53 -10.61
CA GLU A 543 15.13 32.81 -11.08
C GLU A 543 13.83 33.17 -10.36
N MET A 544 12.90 32.24 -10.19
CA MET A 544 11.62 32.47 -9.49
C MET A 544 11.85 33.01 -8.07
N VAL A 545 12.72 32.36 -7.29
CA VAL A 545 13.08 32.81 -5.93
C VAL A 545 13.73 34.20 -5.97
N VAL A 546 14.63 34.46 -6.90
CA VAL A 546 15.25 35.79 -7.08
C VAL A 546 14.20 36.84 -7.52
N LYS A 547 13.15 36.47 -8.28
CA LYS A 547 12.02 37.38 -8.59
C LYS A 547 11.26 37.77 -7.32
N TYR A 548 10.99 36.82 -6.42
CA TYR A 548 10.28 37.09 -5.17
C TYR A 548 11.14 37.85 -4.14
N LEU A 549 12.45 37.59 -4.09
CA LEU A 549 13.40 38.36 -3.27
C LEU A 549 13.47 39.82 -3.73
N ALA A 550 13.52 40.08 -5.06
CA ALA A 550 13.41 41.44 -5.59
C ALA A 550 12.07 42.11 -5.21
N GLY A 551 10.98 41.34 -5.17
CA GLY A 551 9.70 41.80 -4.65
C GLY A 551 9.76 42.22 -3.18
N CYS A 552 10.50 41.47 -2.34
CA CYS A 552 10.70 41.80 -0.93
C CYS A 552 11.54 43.07 -0.72
N GLY A 553 12.49 43.37 -1.60
CA GLY A 553 13.26 44.62 -1.56
C GLY A 553 12.46 45.88 -1.93
N LEU A 554 11.28 45.72 -2.56
CA LEU A 554 10.42 46.80 -3.04
C LEU A 554 9.06 46.90 -2.32
N GLN A 555 8.73 45.95 -1.44
CA GLN A 555 7.44 45.87 -0.74
C GLN A 555 7.63 45.92 0.77
N SER A 556 6.95 46.87 1.42
CA SER A 556 6.80 46.92 2.87
C SER A 556 6.02 45.72 3.41
N CYS A 557 6.37 45.22 4.61
CA CYS A 557 5.66 44.13 5.29
C CYS A 557 4.20 44.49 5.66
N PRO A 558 3.15 43.94 5.00
CA PRO A 558 1.78 44.28 5.37
C PRO A 558 1.44 43.81 6.80
N MET A 559 1.99 42.67 7.23
CA MET A 559 1.79 42.13 8.57
C MET A 559 2.45 42.95 9.68
N LEU A 560 3.58 43.62 9.41
CA LEU A 560 4.23 44.49 10.39
C LEU A 560 3.53 45.86 10.45
N LEU A 561 3.11 46.40 9.31
CA LEU A 561 2.28 47.61 9.25
C LEU A 561 0.96 47.42 10.00
N ALA A 562 0.29 46.27 9.85
CA ALA A 562 -0.92 45.93 10.60
C ALA A 562 -0.69 45.81 12.13
N LYS A 563 0.54 45.48 12.56
CA LYS A 563 0.96 45.48 13.96
C LYS A 563 1.48 46.84 14.46
N GLY A 564 1.48 47.87 13.62
CA GLY A 564 1.90 49.24 13.99
C GLY A 564 3.41 49.51 13.94
N TYR A 565 4.21 48.65 13.30
CA TYR A 565 5.64 48.91 13.10
C TYR A 565 5.90 50.01 12.05
N PRO A 566 7.03 50.73 12.12
CA PRO A 566 7.43 51.71 11.11
C PRO A 566 7.57 51.10 9.71
N ASP A 567 7.20 51.86 8.68
CA ASP A 567 7.41 51.45 7.29
C ASP A 567 8.88 51.67 6.87
N ILE A 568 9.60 50.57 6.69
CA ILE A 568 11.01 50.57 6.26
C ILE A 568 11.14 50.57 4.72
N GLY A 569 10.04 50.35 3.98
CA GLY A 569 10.03 50.28 2.52
C GLY A 569 10.53 48.97 1.90
N TRP A 570 10.83 47.95 2.71
CA TRP A 570 11.22 46.60 2.31
C TRP A 570 10.78 45.56 3.35
N ASN A 571 10.82 44.27 2.99
CA ASN A 571 10.37 43.16 3.80
C ASN A 571 11.56 42.35 4.39
N PRO A 572 11.95 42.59 5.65
CA PRO A 572 13.02 41.82 6.30
C PRO A 572 12.69 40.34 6.51
N CYS A 573 11.46 40.00 6.92
CA CYS A 573 11.08 38.63 7.29
C CYS A 573 11.07 37.68 6.07
N GLY A 574 10.51 38.14 4.95
CA GLY A 574 10.53 37.40 3.69
C GLY A 574 11.92 37.36 3.06
N GLY A 575 12.69 38.44 3.17
CA GLY A 575 14.06 38.51 2.67
C GLY A 575 14.98 37.46 3.28
N GLU A 576 14.94 37.28 4.61
CA GLU A 576 15.72 36.25 5.32
C GLU A 576 15.38 34.84 4.80
N LYS A 577 14.09 34.50 4.71
CA LYS A 577 13.62 33.18 4.24
C LYS A 577 14.04 32.84 2.81
N TYR A 578 13.97 33.79 1.88
CA TYR A 578 14.44 33.57 0.50
C TYR A 578 15.96 33.47 0.42
N LEU A 579 16.70 34.21 1.24
CA LEU A 579 18.17 34.10 1.32
C LEU A 579 18.61 32.76 1.93
N ASP A 580 17.90 32.25 2.93
CA ASP A 580 18.16 30.91 3.48
C ASP A 580 17.96 29.82 2.43
N PHE A 581 16.87 29.86 1.64
CA PHE A 581 16.70 28.92 0.51
C PHE A 581 17.88 29.00 -0.48
N LEU A 582 18.28 30.20 -0.92
CA LEU A 582 19.41 30.37 -1.84
C LEU A 582 20.73 29.90 -1.23
N ARG A 583 20.93 30.08 0.08
CA ARG A 583 22.08 29.59 0.83
C ARG A 583 22.11 28.05 0.83
N PHE A 584 20.97 27.39 1.08
CA PHE A 584 20.87 25.93 1.05
C PHE A 584 21.02 25.36 -0.37
N ALA A 585 20.55 26.04 -1.42
CA ALA A 585 20.76 25.64 -2.81
C ALA A 585 22.24 25.71 -3.25
N VAL A 586 23.04 26.58 -2.62
CA VAL A 586 24.46 26.79 -2.93
C VAL A 586 25.40 26.00 -1.99
N PHE A 587 24.94 25.67 -0.78
CA PHE A 587 25.75 25.02 0.25
C PHE A 587 25.02 23.81 0.85
N VAL A 588 25.48 22.61 0.49
CA VAL A 588 24.79 21.32 0.69
C VAL A 588 25.78 20.36 1.36
N ASN A 589 25.38 19.69 2.44
CA ASN A 589 26.24 18.75 3.19
C ASN A 589 27.65 19.26 3.61
N GLY A 590 27.89 20.57 3.63
CA GLY A 590 29.20 21.16 3.92
C GLY A 590 30.03 21.56 2.69
N GLU A 591 29.54 21.27 1.48
CA GLU A 591 30.20 21.54 0.20
C GLU A 591 29.49 22.66 -0.57
N SER A 592 30.26 23.41 -1.38
CA SER A 592 29.73 24.48 -2.23
C SER A 592 29.42 24.00 -3.64
N VAL A 593 28.18 24.14 -4.09
CA VAL A 593 27.74 23.81 -5.45
C VAL A 593 28.04 25.01 -6.36
N GLU A 594 29.20 25.00 -7.01
CA GLU A 594 29.68 26.13 -7.82
C GLU A 594 28.74 26.50 -8.99
N GLU A 595 28.09 25.52 -9.62
CA GLU A 595 27.16 25.78 -10.74
C GLU A 595 25.97 26.62 -10.27
N ASN A 596 25.35 26.23 -9.15
CA ASN A 596 24.26 26.98 -8.51
C ASN A 596 24.75 28.35 -8.04
N ALA A 597 25.93 28.44 -7.42
CA ALA A 597 26.52 29.72 -7.01
C ALA A 597 26.65 30.69 -8.19
N ASN A 598 27.18 30.21 -9.31
CA ASN A 598 27.34 30.99 -10.54
C ASN A 598 25.99 31.41 -11.16
N VAL A 599 24.95 30.58 -11.07
CA VAL A 599 23.60 30.96 -11.50
C VAL A 599 23.02 32.04 -10.57
N VAL A 600 23.00 31.81 -9.26
CA VAL A 600 22.46 32.74 -8.27
C VAL A 600 23.15 34.11 -8.33
N VAL A 601 24.49 34.16 -8.39
CA VAL A 601 25.24 35.42 -8.50
C VAL A 601 24.91 36.16 -9.81
N ARG A 602 24.82 35.48 -10.95
CA ARG A 602 24.42 36.10 -12.23
C ARG A 602 23.00 36.68 -12.17
N LEU A 603 22.07 35.99 -11.50
CA LEU A 603 20.68 36.43 -11.35
C LEU A 603 20.54 37.63 -10.39
N LEU A 604 21.24 37.61 -9.26
CA LEU A 604 21.26 38.72 -8.29
C LEU A 604 21.88 40.00 -8.88
N ILE A 605 22.98 39.90 -9.63
CA ILE A 605 23.60 41.07 -10.28
C ILE A 605 22.67 41.71 -11.33
N ARG A 606 21.79 40.92 -11.96
CA ARG A 606 20.77 41.42 -12.90
C ARG A 606 19.60 42.13 -12.21
N ARG A 607 19.46 42.02 -10.89
CA ARG A 607 18.36 42.60 -10.09
C ARG A 607 18.90 43.29 -8.84
N PRO A 608 19.40 44.54 -8.95
CA PRO A 608 19.92 45.28 -7.80
C PRO A 608 18.87 45.49 -6.68
N GLU A 609 17.59 45.36 -7.00
CA GLU A 609 16.47 45.44 -6.05
C GLU A 609 16.44 44.28 -5.03
N CYS A 610 17.18 43.18 -5.28
CA CYS A 610 17.35 42.10 -4.30
C CYS A 610 18.21 42.52 -3.09
N PHE A 611 19.04 43.56 -3.24
CA PHE A 611 19.84 44.07 -2.13
C PHE A 611 18.99 45.06 -1.32
N GLY A 612 18.98 44.90 0.01
CA GLY A 612 18.22 45.77 0.91
C GLY A 612 18.58 47.25 0.68
N PRO A 613 17.60 48.19 0.77
CA PRO A 613 17.74 49.57 0.32
C PRO A 613 18.67 50.43 1.22
N CYS A 614 19.96 50.11 1.21
CA CYS A 614 20.99 51.01 1.66
C CYS A 614 21.07 52.15 0.63
N PRO A 615 20.78 53.42 0.99
CA PRO A 615 20.31 54.43 0.05
C PRO A 615 21.26 54.64 -1.14
N GLU A 616 20.85 54.13 -2.30
CA GLU A 616 21.62 54.04 -3.54
C GLU A 616 21.73 55.40 -4.25
N ARG A 617 22.36 56.37 -3.57
CA ARG A 617 22.98 57.54 -4.21
C ARG A 617 24.31 57.84 -3.52
N ARG A 618 25.37 57.24 -4.08
CA ARG A 618 26.83 57.45 -3.86
C ARG A 618 27.49 56.62 -2.73
N GLY A 619 28.30 55.65 -3.16
CA GLY A 619 29.54 55.26 -2.47
C GLY A 619 29.48 54.00 -1.59
N TRP A 620 30.32 53.02 -1.93
CA TRP A 620 30.51 51.74 -1.23
C TRP A 620 30.97 51.82 0.24
N GLN A 621 31.24 53.01 0.79
CA GLN A 621 31.74 53.20 2.16
C GLN A 621 30.68 53.04 3.26
N ARG A 622 29.43 52.64 2.94
CA ARG A 622 28.30 52.69 3.89
C ARG A 622 27.74 51.36 4.38
N SER A 623 28.25 50.19 3.98
CA SER A 623 27.83 48.90 4.58
C SER A 623 28.05 48.90 6.11
N VAL A 624 29.23 49.35 6.57
CA VAL A 624 29.54 49.58 8.00
C VAL A 624 28.60 50.61 8.66
N SER A 625 28.03 51.54 7.88
CA SER A 625 27.08 52.57 8.38
C SER A 625 25.62 52.08 8.40
N GLY A 626 25.28 51.00 7.69
CA GLY A 626 24.04 50.26 7.85
C GLY A 626 24.10 49.42 9.12
N HIS A 627 25.18 48.63 9.27
CA HIS A 627 25.44 47.82 10.46
C HIS A 627 25.52 48.65 11.75
N ARG A 628 26.15 49.84 11.72
CA ARG A 628 26.13 50.79 12.85
C ARG A 628 24.74 51.37 13.15
N ARG A 629 23.85 51.52 12.16
CA ARG A 629 22.48 51.99 12.39
C ARG A 629 21.61 50.91 13.02
N GLY A 630 21.65 49.68 12.51
CA GLY A 630 20.99 48.56 13.19
C GLY A 630 21.44 48.39 14.64
N HIS A 631 22.72 48.60 14.94
CA HIS A 631 23.23 48.64 16.32
C HIS A 631 22.74 49.85 17.16
N GLN A 632 22.40 50.97 16.54
CA GLN A 632 21.79 52.13 17.21
C GLN A 632 20.29 51.92 17.44
N ASP A 633 19.59 51.31 16.49
CA ASP A 633 18.17 50.97 16.58
C ASP A 633 17.92 49.94 17.69
N ILE A 634 18.83 48.97 17.88
CA ILE A 634 18.86 48.05 19.04
C ILE A 634 19.12 48.76 20.38
N GLY A 635 19.76 49.93 20.36
CA GLY A 635 20.20 50.66 21.57
C GLY A 635 19.35 51.88 21.96
N GLY A 636 18.35 52.25 21.16
CA GLY A 636 17.53 53.44 21.37
C GLY A 636 16.24 53.17 22.16
N PRO A 637 15.93 53.92 23.23
CA PRO A 637 14.58 53.94 23.76
C PRO A 637 13.66 54.73 22.81
N CYS A 638 12.47 54.18 22.55
CA CYS A 638 11.37 54.77 21.75
C CYS A 638 11.41 54.64 20.21
N GLU A 639 11.43 53.41 19.68
CA GLU A 639 10.65 53.04 18.48
C GLU A 639 10.00 51.64 18.64
N GLY A 640 8.95 51.52 19.45
CA GLY A 640 8.01 50.36 19.41
C GLY A 640 8.45 49.03 20.02
N TRP A 641 9.73 48.80 20.34
CA TRP A 641 10.23 47.54 20.93
C TRP A 641 9.91 47.38 22.43
N ALA A 642 8.62 47.23 22.76
CA ALA A 642 8.14 47.06 24.12
C ALA A 642 7.15 45.88 24.25
N ASP A 643 7.65 44.65 24.02
CA ASP A 643 7.11 43.48 24.71
C ASP A 643 8.21 42.40 24.92
N HIS A 644 8.08 41.66 26.01
CA HIS A 644 9.24 41.15 26.75
C HIS A 644 9.58 39.66 26.50
N GLU A 645 9.50 39.19 25.25
CA GLU A 645 9.84 37.79 24.91
C GLU A 645 10.50 37.55 23.52
N GLU A 646 10.67 38.57 22.67
CA GLU A 646 11.20 38.40 21.30
C GLU A 646 12.71 38.69 21.13
N ARG A 647 13.49 38.78 22.22
CA ARG A 647 14.89 39.26 22.17
C ARG A 647 15.94 38.30 21.55
N GLN A 648 15.58 37.08 21.14
CA GLN A 648 16.55 36.07 20.69
C GLN A 648 16.80 36.00 19.16
N THR A 649 15.95 36.60 18.31
CA THR A 649 16.07 36.44 16.84
C THR A 649 16.97 37.48 16.16
N PHE A 650 17.07 38.71 16.71
CA PHE A 650 17.79 39.81 16.06
C PHE A 650 19.33 39.76 15.98
N PRO A 651 20.11 38.99 16.80
CA PRO A 651 21.57 39.02 16.71
C PRO A 651 22.18 38.33 15.47
N ASN A 652 21.45 37.43 14.80
CA ASN A 652 22.07 36.46 13.88
C ASN A 652 22.12 36.92 12.40
N VAL A 653 21.15 37.72 11.96
CA VAL A 653 20.98 38.18 10.56
C VAL A 653 22.22 38.89 10.00
N TRP A 654 23.04 39.49 10.86
CA TRP A 654 24.21 40.30 10.46
C TRP A 654 25.57 39.75 10.90
N ARG A 655 25.65 38.51 11.43
CA ARG A 655 26.92 37.94 11.92
C ARG A 655 27.42 36.71 11.15
N ARG A 656 26.61 36.07 10.31
CA ARG A 656 27.00 34.90 9.48
C ARG A 656 27.29 35.29 8.02
N GLY A 657 28.27 36.17 7.83
CA GLY A 657 28.75 36.60 6.51
C GLY A 657 30.25 36.90 6.49
N ALA A 658 31.01 36.24 7.37
CA ALA A 658 32.45 36.47 7.57
C ALA A 658 33.20 35.21 8.08
N THR A 659 32.91 34.06 7.47
CA THR A 659 33.74 32.84 7.41
C THR A 659 33.31 32.08 6.17
#